data_AF-A0A8X7CDJ0-F1
#
_entry.id   AF-A0A8X7CDJ0-F1
#
_cell.length_a   1.000
_cell.length_b   1.000
_cell.length_c   1.000
_cell.angle_alpha   90.00
_cell.angle_beta   90.00
_cell.angle_gamma   90.00
#
_symmetry.space_group_name_H-M   'P 1'
#
loop_
_entity.id
_entity.type
_entity.pdbx_description
1 polymer ?
#
loop_
_entity_poly.entity_id
_entity_poly.type
_entity_poly.pdbx_seq_one_letter_code
_entity_poly.pdbx_strand_id
1 'polypeptide(L)'
;MFKGGTRYSPQYLLINTELLDRFYSSEGYIQNNIQPIVEVDNNNQIELTFLIDEGQQYLFGNNEVNIETEIQDLSLKEEILDFITEENGKIFNRVKINNTVEKINKYLNEKGYIFAKVNPEYAQRDNVVDVTYRVLPGKKIYINQITIDGNDRTLDKVIRSKLSIAEGDAYNISEIQKSRKKLMSSDFFETVKVNSYAVNDNVVNLDLNVKEKNTTSLYLGGGVSLPGGALIKIDLKDRNLFGTGKELSFALEKSQYVFSTDLEFVENNFNDSDTSLGMGIFYEKQDKPNTTFDTCNWGGTAKLSYKISENLINSFHYSYKYNHIHMDNKGGKDEDISQIIRDQKGEHQISSVGYTLAYNKLDNLYAPKEGYLLRLSQDISGLGGNVNFLKSEFLSFYTHPILSEIDDSIILRFKMAAGHIFSYTDEDLNIGQHFFKGGNEIRGFDLSGIGPRAIDNNKSSLGGKTYFNLTQQVDFPLPKLYDYAGIKGSLFVDYATLFGLDDKNEKYKDPYNDSKLIRVSPGFGFSMPSPFGRLRLDFGFPLVKESYDIIPSPNFVGYQPQNIKAAIIDSDKVINESPALQNIQQQVKEQNSRLQQEFESELEKLKPSKEEFELLSEAAKEEKTEQFNKNAVKARDDYAKKMSSLEENYRDAVDSIFNKIKEITKKTAEKNNIDLVLFISKKNQVLYSMDEVDLSDVVLKNVNKEIPEFALQSIE
;
A
#
# COMPACT_ATOMS: atom_id res chain seq x y z
N MET A 1 24.48 -4.79 7.54
CA MET A 1 24.21 -6.24 7.55
C MET A 1 24.14 -6.73 6.11
N PHE A 2 25.12 -7.54 5.68
CA PHE A 2 25.14 -8.16 4.36
C PHE A 2 24.36 -9.48 4.40
N LYS A 3 23.25 -9.56 3.65
CA LYS A 3 22.64 -10.83 3.22
C LYS A 3 22.57 -10.78 1.69
N GLY A 4 23.35 -11.64 1.02
CA GLY A 4 23.14 -12.02 -0.39
C GLY A 4 24.12 -11.42 -1.40
N GLY A 5 25.26 -12.09 -1.59
CA GLY A 5 26.11 -11.92 -2.78
C GLY A 5 27.61 -12.08 -2.49
N THR A 6 28.21 -13.19 -2.90
CA THR A 6 29.68 -13.44 -2.86
C THR A 6 30.41 -12.84 -4.06
N ARG A 7 29.83 -11.81 -4.70
CA ARG A 7 30.40 -11.19 -5.90
C ARG A 7 31.27 -10.00 -5.51
N TYR A 8 32.53 -10.01 -5.94
CA TYR A 8 33.42 -8.86 -5.84
C TYR A 8 32.92 -7.69 -6.69
N SER A 9 33.00 -6.47 -6.16
CA SER A 9 32.74 -5.22 -6.88
C SER A 9 33.73 -4.15 -6.41
N PRO A 10 34.45 -3.48 -7.32
CA PRO A 10 35.33 -2.36 -6.97
C PRO A 10 34.60 -1.22 -6.25
N GLN A 11 33.32 -1.00 -6.55
CA GLN A 11 32.51 0.03 -5.88
C GLN A 11 32.26 -0.33 -4.41
N TYR A 12 31.98 -1.60 -4.12
CA TYR A 12 31.82 -2.07 -2.74
C TYR A 12 33.15 -2.07 -1.98
N LEU A 13 34.27 -2.32 -2.65
CA LEU A 13 35.60 -2.19 -2.04
C LEU A 13 35.85 -0.75 -1.55
N LEU A 14 35.61 0.24 -2.41
CA LEU A 14 35.73 1.65 -2.05
C LEU A 14 34.81 2.03 -0.88
N ILE A 15 33.53 1.60 -0.93
CA ILE A 15 32.58 1.84 0.18
C ILE A 15 33.07 1.18 1.47
N ASN A 16 33.57 -0.05 1.43
CA ASN A 16 34.05 -0.75 2.62
C ASN A 16 35.33 -0.11 3.20
N THR A 17 36.25 0.35 2.35
CA THR A 17 37.43 1.12 2.79
C THR A 17 37.00 2.41 3.48
N GLU A 18 36.04 3.15 2.90
CA GLU A 18 35.48 4.37 3.49
C GLU A 18 34.76 4.08 4.82
N LEU A 19 34.04 2.95 4.93
CA LEU A 19 33.40 2.53 6.18
C LEU A 19 34.42 2.18 7.27
N LEU A 20 35.55 1.58 6.90
CA LEU A 20 36.66 1.32 7.82
C LEU A 20 37.34 2.64 8.25
N ASP A 21 37.63 3.56 7.34
CA ASP A 21 38.17 4.89 7.70
C ASP A 21 37.21 5.63 8.63
N ARG A 22 35.91 5.61 8.31
CA ARG A 22 34.86 6.19 9.14
C ARG A 22 34.85 5.56 10.55
N PHE A 23 35.04 4.25 10.66
CA PHE A 23 35.11 3.55 11.95
C PHE A 23 36.31 4.02 12.77
N TYR A 24 37.53 3.98 12.22
CA TYR A 24 38.75 4.42 12.94
C TYR A 24 38.70 5.92 13.28
N SER A 25 38.24 6.75 12.35
CA SER A 25 38.00 8.18 12.56
C SER A 25 36.95 8.47 13.64
N SER A 26 36.04 7.52 13.94
CA SER A 26 35.07 7.64 15.03
C SER A 26 35.64 7.28 16.41
N GLU A 27 36.74 6.54 16.43
CA GLU A 27 37.48 6.10 17.62
C GLU A 27 38.74 6.95 17.90
N GLY A 28 38.88 8.11 17.25
CA GLY A 28 39.95 9.07 17.52
C GLY A 28 41.20 8.97 16.64
N TYR A 29 41.22 8.07 15.66
CA TYR A 29 42.34 7.83 14.77
C TYR A 29 42.21 8.65 13.47
N ILE A 30 42.54 9.94 13.53
CA ILE A 30 42.33 10.88 12.41
C ILE A 30 43.36 10.79 11.28
N GLN A 31 44.50 10.14 11.55
CA GLN A 31 45.62 9.94 10.62
C GLN A 31 45.72 8.49 10.16
N ASN A 32 44.66 7.69 10.35
CA ASN A 32 44.64 6.31 9.92
C ASN A 32 44.86 6.21 8.40
N ASN A 33 45.45 5.10 7.96
CA ASN A 33 45.68 4.80 6.56
C ASN A 33 45.29 3.34 6.29
N ILE A 34 44.30 3.14 5.43
CA ILE A 34 43.76 1.82 5.10
C ILE A 34 44.04 1.53 3.63
N GLN A 35 44.79 0.46 3.38
CA GLN A 35 45.17 0.02 2.04
C GLN A 35 44.54 -1.34 1.74
N PRO A 36 43.56 -1.41 0.84
CA PRO A 36 43.02 -2.68 0.37
C PRO A 36 43.95 -3.33 -0.64
N ILE A 37 44.26 -4.60 -0.44
CA ILE A 37 44.97 -5.48 -1.36
C ILE A 37 43.99 -6.53 -1.84
N VAL A 38 43.90 -6.69 -3.16
CA VAL A 38 43.04 -7.69 -3.81
C VAL A 38 43.94 -8.68 -4.50
N GLU A 39 43.85 -9.95 -4.10
CA GLU A 39 44.57 -11.06 -4.71
C GLU A 39 43.57 -11.99 -5.39
N VAL A 40 43.95 -12.48 -6.57
CA VAL A 40 43.15 -13.45 -7.32
C VAL A 40 44.00 -14.71 -7.48
N ASP A 41 43.51 -15.82 -6.94
CA ASP A 41 44.21 -17.10 -7.06
C ASP A 41 44.00 -17.74 -8.45
N ASN A 42 44.77 -18.80 -8.73
CA ASN A 42 44.67 -19.55 -9.99
C ASN A 42 43.33 -20.28 -10.19
N ASN A 43 42.50 -20.37 -9.16
CA ASN A 43 41.17 -20.99 -9.17
C ASN A 43 40.04 -19.94 -9.25
N ASN A 44 40.34 -18.68 -9.58
CA ASN A 44 39.41 -17.54 -9.58
C ASN A 44 38.75 -17.25 -8.22
N GLN A 45 39.37 -17.64 -7.10
CA GLN A 45 39.02 -17.15 -5.78
C GLN A 45 39.65 -15.78 -5.56
N ILE A 46 38.89 -14.88 -4.97
CA ILE A 46 39.33 -13.51 -4.67
C ILE A 46 39.58 -13.43 -3.18
N GLU A 47 40.81 -13.16 -2.79
CA GLU A 47 41.21 -12.86 -1.42
C GLU A 47 41.36 -11.33 -1.28
N LEU A 48 40.87 -10.80 -0.16
CA LEU A 48 40.80 -9.36 0.05
C LEU A 48 41.37 -9.03 1.43
N THR A 49 42.51 -8.35 1.44
CA THR A 49 43.30 -8.08 2.64
C THR A 49 43.36 -6.56 2.87
N PHE A 50 42.97 -6.09 4.05
CA PHE A 50 43.11 -4.68 4.41
C PHE A 50 44.33 -4.51 5.30
N LEU A 51 45.33 -3.77 4.82
CA LEU A 51 46.43 -3.30 5.66
C LEU A 51 45.99 -1.99 6.33
N ILE A 52 46.05 -1.94 7.64
CA ILE A 52 45.55 -0.80 8.44
C ILE A 52 46.70 -0.29 9.30
N ASP A 53 47.02 0.99 9.13
CA ASP A 53 47.84 1.77 10.06
C ASP A 53 46.91 2.72 10.79
N GLU A 54 46.67 2.47 12.08
CA GLU A 54 45.73 3.25 12.89
C GLU A 54 46.29 4.65 13.23
N GLY A 55 47.62 4.79 13.29
CA GLY A 55 48.26 6.02 13.78
C GLY A 55 47.96 6.31 15.26
N GLN A 56 48.06 7.58 15.64
CA GLN A 56 47.85 8.02 17.02
C GLN A 56 46.38 8.32 17.32
N GLN A 57 45.93 7.99 18.53
CA GLN A 57 44.59 8.35 19.02
C GLN A 57 44.58 9.78 19.59
N TYR A 58 43.57 10.55 19.20
CA TYR A 58 43.38 11.94 19.62
C TYR A 58 42.17 12.11 20.54
N LEU A 59 42.28 13.07 21.46
CA LEU A 59 41.21 13.55 22.33
C LEU A 59 40.60 14.84 21.76
N PHE A 60 39.31 15.05 22.04
CA PHE A 60 38.59 16.26 21.70
C PHE A 60 39.00 17.41 22.63
N GLY A 61 39.48 18.50 22.04
CA GLY A 61 39.89 19.73 22.72
C GLY A 61 38.75 20.71 22.91
N ASN A 62 39.05 22.00 22.79
CA ASN A 62 38.05 23.06 22.81
C ASN A 62 37.28 23.14 21.49
N ASN A 63 36.02 23.54 21.60
CA ASN A 63 35.15 23.86 20.47
C ASN A 63 34.95 25.37 20.36
N GLU A 64 35.17 25.93 19.19
CA GLU A 64 34.84 27.33 18.91
C GLU A 64 33.97 27.43 17.65
N VAL A 65 32.99 28.33 17.68
CA VAL A 65 32.19 28.67 16.50
C VAL A 65 32.59 30.06 16.05
N ASN A 66 33.14 30.14 14.84
CA ASN A 66 33.49 31.40 14.21
C ASN A 66 32.55 31.66 13.04
N ILE A 67 31.70 32.67 13.18
CA ILE A 67 30.75 33.08 12.14
C ILE A 67 31.35 34.27 11.41
N GLU A 68 31.71 34.06 10.14
CA GLU A 68 32.20 35.13 9.27
C GLU A 68 31.03 35.81 8.58
N THR A 69 30.52 36.87 9.22
CA THR A 69 29.42 37.69 8.73
C THR A 69 29.71 39.18 8.92
N GLU A 70 29.29 40.02 7.96
CA GLU A 70 29.21 41.48 8.14
C GLU A 70 28.15 41.89 9.19
N ILE A 71 27.23 40.99 9.55
CA ILE A 71 26.16 41.20 10.53
C ILE A 71 26.38 40.21 11.69
N GLN A 72 26.83 40.70 12.85
CA GLN A 72 26.93 39.90 14.09
C GLN A 72 25.52 39.59 14.63
N ASP A 73 24.83 38.63 14.03
CA ASP A 73 23.59 38.11 14.59
C ASP A 73 23.92 37.17 15.75
N LEU A 74 23.98 37.72 16.97
CA LEU A 74 24.35 36.99 18.19
C LEU A 74 23.42 35.79 18.46
N SER A 75 22.16 35.87 17.99
CA SER A 75 21.16 34.80 18.16
C SER A 75 21.52 33.52 17.41
N LEU A 76 22.01 33.65 16.17
CA LEU A 76 22.47 32.52 15.34
C LEU A 76 23.66 31.79 15.97
N LYS A 77 24.54 32.51 16.66
CA LYS A 77 25.71 31.90 17.32
C LYS A 77 25.30 31.01 18.48
N GLU A 78 24.40 31.47 19.34
CA GLU A 78 23.89 30.69 20.48
C GLU A 78 23.14 29.45 20.01
N GLU A 79 22.27 29.58 19.01
CA GLU A 79 21.52 28.45 18.44
C GLU A 79 22.42 27.40 17.77
N ILE A 80 23.53 27.82 17.15
CA ILE A 80 24.50 26.89 16.53
C ILE A 80 25.30 26.12 17.59
N LEU A 81 25.64 26.78 18.71
CA LEU A 81 26.37 26.16 19.81
C LEU A 81 25.58 24.98 20.43
N ASP A 82 24.25 25.06 20.47
CA ASP A 82 23.38 23.98 20.98
C ASP A 82 23.49 22.67 20.17
N PHE A 83 23.94 22.71 18.91
CA PHE A 83 24.15 21.50 18.11
C PHE A 83 25.48 20.79 18.43
N ILE A 84 26.41 21.46 19.12
CA ILE A 84 27.72 20.91 19.48
C ILE A 84 27.58 20.18 20.82
N THR A 85 27.64 18.85 20.78
CA THR A 85 27.38 17.98 21.94
C THR A 85 28.64 17.31 22.48
N GLU A 86 29.77 17.58 21.84
CA GLU A 86 31.07 17.00 22.17
C GLU A 86 31.66 17.63 23.43
N GLU A 87 32.05 16.79 24.39
CA GLU A 87 32.66 17.22 25.65
C GLU A 87 34.19 17.15 25.56
N ASN A 88 34.86 18.18 26.09
CA ASN A 88 36.31 18.25 26.17
C ASN A 88 36.90 17.05 26.93
N GLY A 89 38.00 16.49 26.42
CA GLY A 89 38.72 15.37 27.02
C GLY A 89 38.20 13.98 26.67
N LYS A 90 37.10 13.85 25.89
CA LYS A 90 36.65 12.56 25.33
C LYS A 90 37.44 12.20 24.07
N ILE A 91 37.32 10.95 23.61
CA ILE A 91 37.90 10.50 22.33
C ILE A 91 37.35 11.35 21.19
N PHE A 92 38.24 11.85 20.33
CA PHE A 92 37.87 12.62 19.15
C PHE A 92 37.04 11.76 18.19
N ASN A 93 35.96 12.32 17.62
CA ASN A 93 35.10 11.57 16.71
C ASN A 93 34.74 12.43 15.51
N ARG A 94 35.39 12.17 14.37
CA ARG A 94 35.17 12.92 13.11
C ARG A 94 33.74 12.74 12.59
N VAL A 95 33.14 11.57 12.82
CA VAL A 95 31.76 11.29 12.37
C VAL A 95 30.77 12.18 13.09
N LYS A 96 30.94 12.37 14.41
CA LYS A 96 30.11 13.29 15.18
C LYS A 96 30.27 14.74 14.72
N ILE A 97 31.50 15.18 14.46
CA ILE A 97 31.79 16.53 13.93
C ILE A 97 31.11 16.73 12.56
N ASN A 98 31.24 15.77 11.65
CA ASN A 98 30.56 15.85 10.34
C ASN A 98 29.03 15.85 10.48
N ASN A 99 28.47 15.04 11.39
CA ASN A 99 27.04 15.08 11.69
C ASN A 99 26.61 16.45 12.26
N THR A 100 27.45 17.08 13.08
CA THR A 100 27.22 18.44 13.60
C THR A 100 27.28 19.47 12.49
N VAL A 101 28.26 19.39 11.58
CA VAL A 101 28.35 20.22 10.36
C VAL A 101 27.08 20.08 9.51
N GLU A 102 26.59 18.86 9.29
CA GLU A 102 25.34 18.61 8.55
C GLU A 102 24.12 19.21 9.26
N LYS A 103 24.03 19.09 10.60
CA LYS A 103 22.95 19.70 11.39
C LYS A 103 22.98 21.22 11.27
N ILE A 104 24.15 21.85 11.40
CA ILE A 104 24.31 23.30 11.29
C ILE A 104 23.96 23.76 9.87
N ASN A 105 24.48 23.08 8.83
CA ASN A 105 24.14 23.37 7.43
C ASN A 105 22.63 23.25 7.20
N LYS A 106 21.99 22.20 7.71
CA LYS A 106 20.54 22.00 7.61
C LYS A 106 19.77 23.11 8.32
N TYR A 107 20.18 23.48 9.53
CA TYR A 107 19.58 24.56 10.30
C TYR A 107 19.67 25.91 9.57
N LEU A 108 20.85 26.24 9.03
CA LEU A 108 21.06 27.45 8.25
C LEU A 108 20.22 27.45 6.97
N ASN A 109 20.15 26.33 6.25
CA ASN A 109 19.24 26.14 5.12
C ASN A 109 17.77 26.37 5.52
N GLU A 110 17.35 25.88 6.69
CA GLU A 110 15.99 26.06 7.20
C GLU A 110 15.67 27.53 7.52
N LYS A 111 16.67 28.33 7.88
CA LYS A 111 16.58 29.79 8.09
C LYS A 111 16.74 30.62 6.81
N GLY A 112 16.91 29.98 5.65
CA GLY A 112 17.01 30.63 4.33
C GLY A 112 18.43 30.88 3.81
N TYR A 113 19.46 30.34 4.47
CA TYR A 113 20.87 30.47 4.08
C TYR A 113 21.33 29.26 3.26
N ILE A 114 20.97 29.24 1.96
CA ILE A 114 21.11 28.03 1.11
C ILE A 114 22.56 27.74 0.72
N PHE A 115 23.33 28.80 0.53
CA PHE A 115 24.75 28.72 0.23
C PHE A 115 25.61 28.77 1.48
N ALA A 116 25.02 28.50 2.65
CA ALA A 116 25.77 28.39 3.89
C ALA A 116 26.84 27.31 3.74
N LYS A 117 28.09 27.67 4.04
CA LYS A 117 29.20 26.72 4.12
C LYS A 117 29.68 26.68 5.56
N VAL A 118 29.60 25.49 6.15
CA VAL A 118 30.19 25.21 7.46
C VAL A 118 31.42 24.34 7.23
N ASN A 119 32.60 24.91 7.49
CA ASN A 119 33.87 24.22 7.36
C ASN A 119 34.43 23.97 8.77
N PRO A 120 34.61 22.70 9.18
CA PRO A 120 35.33 22.39 10.41
C PRO A 120 36.84 22.56 10.15
N GLU A 121 37.48 23.43 10.93
CA GLU A 121 38.92 23.61 10.95
C GLU A 121 39.49 22.87 12.18
N TYR A 122 40.52 22.06 11.97
CA TYR A 122 41.13 21.23 13.00
C TYR A 122 42.48 21.82 13.41
N ALA A 123 42.65 22.15 14.69
CA ALA A 123 43.92 22.59 15.25
C ALA A 123 44.45 21.52 16.20
N GLN A 124 45.56 20.89 15.83
CA GLN A 124 46.19 19.85 16.65
C GLN A 124 47.14 20.47 17.68
N ARG A 125 47.01 20.06 18.94
CA ARG A 125 47.94 20.34 20.04
C ARG A 125 48.25 19.04 20.78
N ASP A 126 49.43 18.49 20.57
CA ASP A 126 49.86 17.17 21.08
C ASP A 126 48.85 16.07 20.71
N ASN A 127 48.21 15.46 21.71
CA ASN A 127 47.21 14.40 21.58
C ASN A 127 45.77 14.95 21.58
N VAL A 128 45.60 16.26 21.46
CA VAL A 128 44.31 16.95 21.53
C VAL A 128 44.04 17.66 20.21
N VAL A 129 42.80 17.60 19.72
CA VAL A 129 42.35 18.31 18.51
C VAL A 129 41.25 19.29 18.89
N ASP A 130 41.54 20.57 18.74
CA ASP A 130 40.54 21.63 18.83
C ASP A 130 39.79 21.75 17.49
N VAL A 131 38.51 22.07 17.55
CA VAL A 131 37.64 22.17 16.37
C VAL A 131 37.00 23.54 16.31
N THR A 132 37.30 24.28 15.23
CA THR A 132 36.68 25.57 14.93
C THR A 132 35.70 25.40 13.78
N TYR A 133 34.41 25.61 14.05
CA TYR A 133 33.38 25.60 13.00
C TYR A 133 33.33 26.97 12.35
N ARG A 134 33.93 27.11 11.17
CA ARG A 134 33.87 28.32 10.37
C ARG A 134 32.59 28.34 9.54
N VAL A 135 31.67 29.22 9.91
CA VAL A 135 30.35 29.34 9.31
C VAL A 135 30.31 30.56 8.40
N LEU A 136 30.04 30.32 7.12
CA LEU A 136 29.82 31.32 6.08
C LEU A 136 28.36 31.24 5.64
N PRO A 137 27.42 31.96 6.28
CA PRO A 137 25.99 31.76 6.04
C PRO A 137 25.55 32.28 4.65
N GLY A 138 26.25 33.24 4.05
CA GLY A 138 25.86 33.80 2.75
C GLY A 138 24.60 34.68 2.82
N LYS A 139 24.03 35.03 1.65
CA LYS A 139 22.81 35.86 1.56
C LYS A 139 21.55 35.02 1.72
N LYS A 140 20.50 35.60 2.32
CA LYS A 140 19.16 35.00 2.33
C LYS A 140 18.52 35.12 0.95
N ILE A 141 17.86 34.05 0.52
CA ILE A 141 17.14 33.99 -0.74
C ILE A 141 15.65 33.79 -0.46
N TYR A 142 14.82 34.53 -1.18
CA TYR A 142 13.36 34.49 -1.07
C TYR A 142 12.73 33.94 -2.35
N ILE A 143 11.60 33.27 -2.20
CA ILE A 143 10.78 32.78 -3.30
C ILE A 143 9.93 33.94 -3.80
N ASN A 144 10.08 34.33 -5.06
CA ASN A 144 9.23 35.39 -5.65
C ASN A 144 7.94 34.81 -6.23
N GLN A 145 8.04 33.76 -7.03
CA GLN A 145 6.87 33.15 -7.67
C GLN A 145 7.00 31.63 -7.71
N ILE A 146 5.86 30.93 -7.58
CA ILE A 146 5.74 29.49 -7.80
C ILE A 146 4.84 29.27 -9.01
N THR A 147 5.45 28.85 -10.12
CA THR A 147 4.75 28.43 -11.34
C THR A 147 4.44 26.94 -11.23
N ILE A 148 3.23 26.53 -11.61
CA ILE A 148 2.79 25.14 -11.59
C ILE A 148 2.41 24.78 -13.03
N ASP A 149 3.04 23.73 -13.56
CA ASP A 149 2.88 23.28 -14.94
C ASP A 149 2.61 21.77 -15.00
N GLY A 150 1.79 21.36 -15.97
CA GLY A 150 1.43 19.96 -16.23
C GLY A 150 0.24 19.44 -15.41
N ASN A 151 -0.51 20.34 -14.75
CA ASN A 151 -1.74 20.04 -14.02
C ASN A 151 -2.99 20.28 -14.87
N ASP A 152 -3.13 19.56 -15.99
CA ASP A 152 -4.21 19.78 -16.96
C ASP A 152 -5.60 19.50 -16.37
N ARG A 153 -5.72 18.50 -15.47
CA ARG A 153 -6.98 18.16 -14.80
C ARG A 153 -7.04 18.73 -13.38
N THR A 154 -5.97 18.62 -12.61
CA THR A 154 -5.93 19.01 -11.20
C THR A 154 -5.88 20.53 -11.08
N LEU A 155 -6.80 21.08 -10.29
CA LEU A 155 -6.84 22.51 -10.06
C LEU A 155 -5.56 22.98 -9.37
N ASP A 156 -4.99 24.09 -9.83
CA ASP A 156 -3.79 24.71 -9.27
C ASP A 156 -3.90 24.90 -7.75
N LYS A 157 -5.08 25.32 -7.25
CA LYS A 157 -5.34 25.47 -5.80
C LYS A 157 -5.09 24.20 -4.98
N VAL A 158 -5.30 23.01 -5.56
CA VAL A 158 -5.13 21.71 -4.88
C VAL A 158 -3.64 21.39 -4.73
N ILE A 159 -2.83 21.81 -5.70
CA ILE A 159 -1.39 21.68 -5.64
C ILE A 159 -0.84 22.69 -4.63
N ARG A 160 -1.27 23.96 -4.73
CA ARG A 160 -0.86 25.03 -3.81
C ARG A 160 -1.19 24.73 -2.36
N SER A 161 -2.37 24.18 -2.05
CA SER A 161 -2.75 23.82 -0.67
C SER A 161 -1.90 22.69 -0.07
N LYS A 162 -1.19 21.92 -0.91
CA LYS A 162 -0.26 20.87 -0.45
C LYS A 162 1.18 21.37 -0.31
N LEU A 163 1.49 22.59 -0.79
CA LEU A 163 2.81 23.19 -0.59
C LEU A 163 2.97 23.61 0.88
N SER A 164 4.18 23.48 1.39
CA SER A 164 4.58 23.94 2.72
C SER A 164 5.40 25.24 2.65
N ILE A 165 5.41 25.85 1.46
CA ILE A 165 6.05 27.11 1.11
C ILE A 165 5.05 27.96 0.34
N ALA A 166 5.16 29.27 0.49
CA ALA A 166 4.39 30.26 -0.24
C ALA A 166 5.33 31.26 -0.95
N GLU A 167 4.74 32.02 -1.88
CA GLU A 167 5.42 33.15 -2.51
C GLU A 167 5.71 34.22 -1.45
N GLY A 168 6.94 34.72 -1.43
CA GLY A 168 7.47 35.62 -0.39
C GLY A 168 8.24 34.91 0.73
N ASP A 169 8.11 33.59 0.89
CA ASP A 169 8.84 32.85 1.92
C ASP A 169 10.35 32.81 1.62
N ALA A 170 11.16 32.67 2.68
CA ALA A 170 12.55 32.32 2.53
C ALA A 170 12.67 30.94 1.86
N TYR A 171 13.55 30.82 0.86
CA TYR A 171 13.74 29.55 0.18
C TYR A 171 14.34 28.53 1.16
N ASN A 172 13.62 27.40 1.31
CA ASN A 172 13.94 26.35 2.25
C ASN A 172 13.82 24.99 1.55
N ILE A 173 14.97 24.30 1.36
CA ILE A 173 15.03 23.01 0.66
C ILE A 173 14.22 21.94 1.38
N SER A 174 14.23 21.93 2.72
CA SER A 174 13.50 20.95 3.53
C SER A 174 11.98 21.07 3.30
N GLU A 175 11.44 22.29 3.29
CA GLU A 175 10.02 22.53 3.04
C GLU A 175 9.63 22.29 1.57
N ILE A 176 10.52 22.56 0.61
CA ILE A 176 10.35 22.18 -0.81
C ILE A 176 10.27 20.65 -0.95
N GLN A 177 11.19 19.91 -0.34
CA GLN A 177 11.20 18.44 -0.37
C GLN A 177 9.96 17.85 0.32
N LYS A 178 9.53 18.44 1.43
CA LYS A 178 8.29 18.06 2.13
C LYS A 178 7.06 18.32 1.27
N SER A 179 7.00 19.45 0.56
CA SER A 179 5.95 19.76 -0.41
C SER A 179 5.90 18.73 -1.54
N ARG A 180 7.07 18.39 -2.12
CA ARG A 180 7.19 17.33 -3.13
C ARG A 180 6.70 15.98 -2.58
N LYS A 181 7.06 15.63 -1.34
CA LYS A 181 6.61 14.38 -0.70
C LYS A 181 5.09 14.38 -0.49
N LYS A 182 4.50 15.48 -0.03
CA LYS A 182 3.03 15.64 0.11
C LYS A 182 2.32 15.45 -1.23
N LEU A 183 2.81 16.08 -2.30
CA LEU A 183 2.27 15.94 -3.65
C LEU A 183 2.40 14.51 -4.19
N MET A 184 3.56 13.86 -4.02
CA MET A 184 3.73 12.45 -4.42
C MET A 184 2.79 11.53 -3.61
N SER A 185 2.62 11.79 -2.32
CA SER A 185 1.76 10.99 -1.44
C SER A 185 0.25 11.15 -1.72
N SER A 186 -0.17 12.21 -2.43
CA SER A 186 -1.58 12.35 -2.82
C SER A 186 -1.99 11.36 -3.92
N ASP A 187 -1.02 10.72 -4.57
CA ASP A 187 -1.25 9.74 -5.63
C ASP A 187 -1.95 10.33 -6.88
N PHE A 188 -1.84 11.66 -7.08
CA PHE A 188 -2.37 12.38 -8.24
C PHE A 188 -1.36 12.47 -9.39
N PHE A 189 -0.07 12.40 -9.05
CA PHE A 189 1.04 12.66 -9.96
C PHE A 189 1.95 11.43 -10.06
N GLU A 190 2.41 11.12 -11.26
CA GLU A 190 3.47 10.15 -11.52
C GLU A 190 4.83 10.73 -11.14
N THR A 191 5.07 12.00 -11.49
CA THR A 191 6.31 12.70 -11.19
C THR A 191 6.04 14.12 -10.74
N VAL A 192 6.84 14.60 -9.78
CA VAL A 192 6.87 16.00 -9.32
C VAL A 192 8.32 16.45 -9.33
N LYS A 193 8.64 17.37 -10.23
CA LYS A 193 9.97 18.00 -10.36
C LYS A 193 9.86 19.46 -9.95
N VAL A 194 10.76 19.91 -9.08
CA VAL A 194 10.83 21.30 -8.65
C VAL A 194 12.17 21.84 -9.13
N ASN A 195 12.11 22.80 -10.05
CA ASN A 195 13.27 23.51 -10.55
C ASN A 195 13.27 24.92 -9.95
N SER A 196 14.45 25.44 -9.63
CA SER A 196 14.60 26.81 -9.13
C SER A 196 15.55 27.59 -10.02
N TYR A 197 15.19 28.83 -10.35
CA TYR A 197 16.01 29.72 -11.17
C TYR A 197 16.13 31.07 -10.48
N ALA A 198 17.36 31.59 -10.45
CA ALA A 198 17.65 32.88 -9.86
C ALA A 198 17.08 34.01 -10.73
N VAL A 199 16.28 34.87 -10.12
CA VAL A 199 15.83 36.13 -10.72
C VAL A 199 16.87 37.22 -10.46
N ASN A 200 17.42 37.24 -9.25
CA ASN A 200 18.55 38.07 -8.83
C ASN A 200 19.29 37.41 -7.64
N ASP A 201 20.31 38.08 -7.09
CA ASP A 201 21.15 37.59 -5.99
C ASP A 201 20.39 37.08 -4.74
N ASN A 202 19.20 37.61 -4.47
CA ASN A 202 18.45 37.33 -3.24
C ASN A 202 17.05 36.74 -3.52
N VAL A 203 16.73 36.43 -4.78
CA VAL A 203 15.38 36.04 -5.19
C VAL A 203 15.41 34.94 -6.24
N VAL A 204 14.58 33.92 -6.03
CA VAL A 204 14.41 32.80 -6.96
C VAL A 204 12.94 32.59 -7.28
N ASN A 205 12.66 32.08 -8.47
CA ASN A 205 11.38 31.52 -8.82
C ASN A 205 11.45 30.00 -8.79
N LEU A 206 10.32 29.36 -8.52
CA LEU A 206 10.17 27.91 -8.51
C LEU A 206 9.22 27.46 -9.62
N ASP A 207 9.70 26.58 -10.49
CA ASP A 207 8.85 25.90 -11.48
C ASP A 207 8.58 24.48 -11.01
N LEU A 208 7.33 24.26 -10.62
CA LEU A 208 6.80 22.98 -10.18
C LEU A 208 6.16 22.26 -11.37
N ASN A 209 6.95 21.39 -12.00
CA ASN A 209 6.53 20.60 -13.14
C ASN A 209 5.98 19.26 -12.64
N VAL A 210 4.69 19.03 -12.86
CA VAL A 210 4.01 17.79 -12.49
C VAL A 210 3.61 17.00 -13.73
N LYS A 211 3.59 15.67 -13.61
CA LYS A 211 2.97 14.78 -14.59
C LYS A 211 1.82 14.06 -13.93
N GLU A 212 0.59 14.39 -14.32
CA GLU A 212 -0.60 13.74 -13.80
C GLU A 212 -0.68 12.28 -14.18
N LYS A 213 -1.30 11.48 -13.31
CA LYS A 213 -1.65 10.10 -13.61
C LYS A 213 -3.14 9.86 -13.43
N ASN A 214 -3.62 8.74 -13.95
CA ASN A 214 -5.01 8.31 -13.70
C ASN A 214 -5.22 8.07 -12.20
N THR A 215 -6.18 8.77 -11.60
CA THR A 215 -6.56 8.65 -10.18
C THR A 215 -7.75 7.74 -9.97
N THR A 216 -8.37 7.28 -11.04
CA THR A 216 -9.47 6.33 -11.03
C THR A 216 -8.93 4.92 -10.92
N SER A 217 -9.41 4.20 -9.91
CA SER A 217 -9.11 2.80 -9.65
C SER A 217 -10.40 1.98 -9.69
N LEU A 218 -10.32 0.82 -10.32
CA LEU A 218 -11.37 -0.20 -10.32
C LEU A 218 -10.80 -1.44 -9.64
N TYR A 219 -11.44 -1.87 -8.56
CA TYR A 219 -11.20 -3.15 -7.91
C TYR A 219 -12.37 -4.08 -8.21
N LEU A 220 -12.06 -5.24 -8.77
CA LEU A 220 -12.99 -6.34 -8.99
C LEU A 220 -12.51 -7.51 -8.14
N GLY A 221 -13.29 -7.88 -7.14
CA GLY A 221 -13.00 -8.98 -6.23
C GLY A 221 -14.10 -10.05 -6.29
N GLY A 222 -13.72 -11.30 -6.11
CA GLY A 222 -14.63 -12.41 -5.94
C GLY A 222 -14.09 -13.38 -4.90
N GLY A 223 -14.97 -14.12 -4.24
CA GLY A 223 -14.57 -15.11 -3.24
C GLY A 223 -15.68 -16.12 -2.99
N VAL A 224 -15.31 -17.24 -2.37
CA VAL A 224 -16.27 -18.22 -1.86
C VAL A 224 -15.89 -18.51 -0.43
N SER A 225 -16.88 -18.46 0.46
CA SER A 225 -16.72 -18.82 1.87
C SER A 225 -17.80 -19.83 2.24
N LEU A 226 -17.51 -20.70 3.20
CA LEU A 226 -18.51 -21.56 3.82
C LEU A 226 -18.59 -21.16 5.30
N PRO A 227 -19.79 -20.83 5.83
CA PRO A 227 -21.11 -20.97 5.21
C PRO A 227 -21.55 -19.80 4.29
N GLY A 228 -20.75 -18.74 4.14
CA GLY A 228 -21.17 -17.45 3.55
C GLY A 228 -21.50 -17.41 2.06
N GLY A 229 -21.24 -18.49 1.32
CA GLY A 229 -21.48 -18.58 -0.11
C GLY A 229 -20.47 -17.81 -0.97
N ALA A 230 -20.81 -17.65 -2.25
CA ALA A 230 -20.06 -16.83 -3.20
C ALA A 230 -20.29 -15.35 -2.92
N LEU A 231 -19.24 -14.54 -3.09
CA LEU A 231 -19.26 -13.08 -2.99
C LEU A 231 -18.61 -12.47 -4.23
N ILE A 232 -19.16 -11.36 -4.69
CA ILE A 232 -18.62 -10.49 -5.73
C ILE A 232 -18.57 -9.07 -5.15
N LYS A 233 -17.44 -8.40 -5.33
CA LYS A 233 -17.22 -7.02 -4.91
C LYS A 233 -16.69 -6.18 -6.07
N ILE A 234 -17.27 -5.01 -6.27
CA ILE A 234 -16.86 -4.01 -7.24
C ILE A 234 -16.63 -2.72 -6.47
N ASP A 235 -15.40 -2.21 -6.43
CA ASP A 235 -15.09 -0.90 -5.89
C ASP A 235 -14.55 0.01 -6.99
N LEU A 236 -15.24 1.10 -7.27
CA LEU A 236 -14.82 2.17 -8.17
C LEU A 236 -14.45 3.38 -7.31
N LYS A 237 -13.24 3.91 -7.47
CA LYS A 237 -12.76 5.04 -6.67
C LYS A 237 -11.95 6.00 -7.51
N ASP A 238 -12.39 7.27 -7.57
CA ASP A 238 -11.59 8.38 -8.09
C ASP A 238 -11.14 9.28 -6.93
N ARG A 239 -9.83 9.40 -6.73
CA ARG A 239 -9.23 10.18 -5.65
C ARG A 239 -9.13 11.68 -5.93
N ASN A 240 -9.40 12.10 -7.17
CA ASN A 240 -9.25 13.48 -7.62
C ASN A 240 -10.41 13.85 -8.55
N LEU A 241 -11.64 13.71 -8.04
CA LEU A 241 -12.87 13.96 -8.77
C LEU A 241 -12.86 15.37 -9.37
N PHE A 242 -12.98 15.45 -10.69
CA PHE A 242 -12.93 16.70 -11.46
C PHE A 242 -11.70 17.59 -11.15
N GLY A 243 -10.59 16.99 -10.71
CA GLY A 243 -9.37 17.74 -10.36
C GLY A 243 -9.41 18.50 -9.04
N THR A 244 -10.42 18.27 -8.21
CA THR A 244 -10.66 19.05 -6.98
C THR A 244 -9.93 18.54 -5.74
N GLY A 245 -9.20 17.42 -5.83
CA GLY A 245 -8.60 16.73 -4.69
C GLY A 245 -9.60 16.00 -3.79
N LYS A 246 -10.87 15.97 -4.19
CA LYS A 246 -11.98 15.28 -3.51
C LYS A 246 -12.08 13.85 -4.05
N GLU A 247 -12.44 12.93 -3.17
CA GLU A 247 -12.60 11.52 -3.47
C GLU A 247 -14.09 11.19 -3.68
N LEU A 248 -14.36 10.36 -4.70
CA LEU A 248 -15.65 9.71 -4.88
C LEU A 248 -15.43 8.20 -5.01
N SER A 249 -16.12 7.45 -4.17
CA SER A 249 -16.09 5.99 -4.14
C SER A 249 -17.49 5.43 -4.30
N PHE A 250 -17.61 4.43 -5.17
CA PHE A 250 -18.79 3.60 -5.32
C PHE A 250 -18.37 2.16 -5.03
N ALA A 251 -19.03 1.52 -4.07
CA ALA A 251 -18.84 0.11 -3.80
C ALA A 251 -20.16 -0.65 -4.01
N LEU A 252 -20.02 -1.86 -4.52
CA LEU A 252 -21.10 -2.82 -4.67
C LEU A 252 -20.60 -4.18 -4.20
N GLU A 253 -21.34 -4.79 -3.28
CA GLU A 253 -21.09 -6.14 -2.79
C GLU A 253 -22.35 -6.99 -2.97
N LYS A 254 -22.18 -8.18 -3.52
CA LYS A 254 -23.24 -9.18 -3.61
C LYS A 254 -22.71 -10.53 -3.16
N SER A 255 -23.26 -11.03 -2.07
CA SER A 255 -23.06 -12.37 -1.56
C SER A 255 -24.38 -13.15 -1.51
N GLN A 256 -24.34 -14.38 -1.01
CA GLN A 256 -25.55 -15.19 -0.81
C GLN A 256 -26.55 -14.54 0.17
N TYR A 257 -26.04 -13.84 1.19
CA TYR A 257 -26.85 -13.29 2.28
C TYR A 257 -26.91 -11.76 2.29
N VAL A 258 -26.01 -11.07 1.58
CA VAL A 258 -25.91 -9.61 1.62
C VAL A 258 -25.85 -9.07 0.20
N PHE A 259 -26.67 -8.06 -0.07
CA PHE A 259 -26.47 -7.16 -1.20
C PHE A 259 -26.32 -5.75 -0.65
N SER A 260 -25.18 -5.11 -0.88
CA SER A 260 -24.95 -3.73 -0.45
C SER A 260 -24.38 -2.88 -1.56
N THR A 261 -24.73 -1.61 -1.54
CA THR A 261 -24.10 -0.60 -2.37
C THR A 261 -24.00 0.71 -1.61
N ASP A 262 -22.87 1.37 -1.75
CA ASP A 262 -22.59 2.66 -1.14
C ASP A 262 -21.93 3.59 -2.13
N LEU A 263 -22.24 4.87 -1.97
CA LEU A 263 -21.61 5.98 -2.68
C LEU A 263 -21.10 6.94 -1.61
N GLU A 264 -19.79 7.11 -1.53
CA GLU A 264 -19.10 7.94 -0.54
C GLU A 264 -18.32 9.04 -1.23
N PHE A 265 -18.52 10.28 -0.79
CA PHE A 265 -17.76 11.46 -1.16
C PHE A 265 -16.90 11.88 0.03
N VAL A 266 -15.60 12.09 -0.18
CA VAL A 266 -14.67 12.51 0.88
C VAL A 266 -13.87 13.73 0.44
N GLU A 267 -13.91 14.77 1.26
CA GLU A 267 -13.03 15.93 1.18
C GLU A 267 -11.94 15.80 2.25
N ASN A 268 -10.75 15.40 1.81
CA ASN A 268 -9.55 15.41 2.64
C ASN A 268 -9.09 16.85 2.87
N ASN A 269 -8.58 17.14 4.06
CA ASN A 269 -8.17 18.47 4.48
C ASN A 269 -9.28 19.52 4.38
N PHE A 270 -10.49 19.16 4.85
CA PHE A 270 -11.65 20.03 4.86
C PHE A 270 -11.34 21.35 5.58
N ASN A 271 -11.65 22.46 4.91
CA ASN A 271 -11.40 23.82 5.39
C ASN A 271 -9.93 24.06 5.79
N ASP A 272 -8.99 23.56 4.97
CA ASP A 272 -7.54 23.71 5.13
C ASP A 272 -7.00 23.22 6.50
N SER A 273 -7.66 22.19 7.06
CA SER A 273 -7.27 21.57 8.33
C SER A 273 -6.77 20.14 8.14
N ASP A 274 -6.28 19.47 9.19
CA ASP A 274 -5.98 18.02 9.19
C ASP A 274 -7.24 17.14 9.36
N THR A 275 -8.41 17.71 9.06
CA THR A 275 -9.72 17.06 9.20
C THR A 275 -10.23 16.60 7.84
N SER A 276 -10.87 15.44 7.79
CA SER A 276 -11.53 14.93 6.59
C SER A 276 -13.05 14.90 6.80
N LEU A 277 -13.80 15.41 5.83
CA LEU A 277 -15.25 15.35 5.80
C LEU A 277 -15.70 14.28 4.81
N GLY A 278 -16.39 13.26 5.29
CA GLY A 278 -17.01 12.21 4.49
C GLY A 278 -18.54 12.36 4.49
N MET A 279 -19.16 12.16 3.34
CA MET A 279 -20.61 12.06 3.19
C MET A 279 -20.92 10.83 2.35
N GLY A 280 -21.83 9.98 2.80
CA GLY A 280 -22.14 8.75 2.10
C GLY A 280 -23.62 8.46 2.07
N ILE A 281 -24.07 7.78 1.03
CA ILE A 281 -25.39 7.13 0.98
C ILE A 281 -25.18 5.63 0.81
N PHE A 282 -26.07 4.84 1.40
CA PHE A 282 -25.98 3.39 1.33
C PHE A 282 -27.35 2.76 1.16
N TYR A 283 -27.35 1.59 0.52
CA TYR A 283 -28.46 0.65 0.46
C TYR A 283 -27.91 -0.74 0.77
N GLU A 284 -28.59 -1.48 1.64
CA GLU A 284 -28.18 -2.81 2.06
C GLU A 284 -29.41 -3.69 2.28
N LYS A 285 -29.45 -4.83 1.60
CA LYS A 285 -30.38 -5.91 1.86
C LYS A 285 -29.63 -7.07 2.50
N GLN A 286 -30.07 -7.50 3.68
CA GLN A 286 -29.52 -8.66 4.39
C GLN A 286 -30.59 -9.73 4.55
N ASP A 287 -30.35 -10.89 3.96
CA ASP A 287 -31.06 -12.13 4.26
C ASP A 287 -30.29 -12.85 5.37
N LYS A 288 -30.78 -12.78 6.61
CA LYS A 288 -30.05 -13.31 7.76
C LYS A 288 -30.22 -14.83 7.84
N PRO A 289 -29.13 -15.63 7.70
CA PRO A 289 -29.22 -17.09 7.80
C PRO A 289 -29.68 -17.52 9.19
N ASN A 290 -30.34 -18.69 9.26
CA ASN A 290 -30.89 -19.25 10.49
C ASN A 290 -31.88 -18.31 11.20
N THR A 291 -32.55 -17.44 10.45
CA THR A 291 -33.66 -16.57 10.91
C THR A 291 -34.83 -16.67 9.93
N THR A 292 -35.99 -16.13 10.31
CA THR A 292 -37.18 -16.05 9.47
C THR A 292 -37.56 -14.60 9.12
N PHE A 293 -36.55 -13.74 8.94
CA PHE A 293 -36.74 -12.36 8.50
C PHE A 293 -35.55 -11.87 7.67
N ASP A 294 -35.81 -10.90 6.80
CA ASP A 294 -34.79 -10.12 6.12
C ASP A 294 -34.89 -8.64 6.49
N THR A 295 -33.80 -7.90 6.24
CA THR A 295 -33.76 -6.47 6.49
C THR A 295 -33.35 -5.71 5.24
N CYS A 296 -34.04 -4.62 4.96
CA CYS A 296 -33.70 -3.66 3.92
C CYS A 296 -33.37 -2.33 4.59
N ASN A 297 -32.11 -1.90 4.48
CA ASN A 297 -31.59 -0.68 5.05
C ASN A 297 -31.24 0.28 3.93
N TRP A 298 -31.58 1.55 4.09
CA TRP A 298 -31.00 2.61 3.28
C TRP A 298 -30.85 3.86 4.11
N GLY A 299 -29.91 4.72 3.73
CA GLY A 299 -29.60 5.85 4.58
C GLY A 299 -28.49 6.73 4.08
N GLY A 300 -28.18 7.71 4.92
CA GLY A 300 -27.12 8.67 4.70
C GLY A 300 -26.21 8.75 5.92
N THR A 301 -24.95 9.07 5.69
CA THR A 301 -23.94 9.27 6.72
C THR A 301 -23.18 10.57 6.46
N ALA A 302 -22.80 11.24 7.55
CA ALA A 302 -21.85 12.34 7.53
C ALA A 302 -20.79 12.05 8.60
N LYS A 303 -19.52 12.18 8.26
CA LYS A 303 -18.39 11.77 9.11
C LYS A 303 -17.32 12.84 9.10
N LEU A 304 -16.88 13.27 10.27
CA LEU A 304 -15.76 14.18 10.46
C LEU A 304 -14.62 13.42 11.14
N SER A 305 -13.51 13.23 10.44
CA SER A 305 -12.36 12.45 10.93
C SER A 305 -11.15 13.33 11.13
N TYR A 306 -10.55 13.28 12.31
CA TYR A 306 -9.34 14.03 12.63
C TYR A 306 -8.25 13.10 13.17
N LYS A 307 -7.01 13.39 12.77
CA LYS A 307 -5.84 12.62 13.16
C LYS A 307 -5.23 13.22 14.43
N ILE A 308 -5.43 12.55 15.57
CA ILE A 308 -4.88 12.99 16.88
C ILE A 308 -3.37 12.78 16.93
N SER A 309 -2.89 11.67 16.38
CA SER A 309 -1.47 11.37 16.23
C SER A 309 -1.27 10.50 14.98
N GLU A 310 -0.02 10.18 14.63
CA GLU A 310 0.29 9.33 13.47
C GLU A 310 -0.52 8.05 13.38
N ASN A 311 -0.84 7.46 14.54
CA ASN A 311 -1.49 6.16 14.67
C ASN A 311 -2.91 6.25 15.26
N LEU A 312 -3.37 7.42 15.71
CA LEU A 312 -4.67 7.60 16.38
C LEU A 312 -5.58 8.52 15.57
N ILE A 313 -6.69 7.97 15.11
CA ILE A 313 -7.74 8.70 14.39
C ILE A 313 -8.99 8.68 15.25
N ASN A 314 -9.64 9.83 15.39
CA ASN A 314 -10.99 9.89 15.93
C ASN A 314 -11.95 10.40 14.84
N SER A 315 -13.11 9.79 14.77
CA SER A 315 -14.15 10.09 13.79
C SER A 315 -15.46 10.34 14.50
N PHE A 316 -16.00 11.55 14.42
CA PHE A 316 -17.39 11.81 14.78
C PHE A 316 -18.27 11.51 13.57
N HIS A 317 -19.44 10.92 13.79
CA HIS A 317 -20.35 10.60 12.70
C HIS A 317 -21.80 10.82 13.09
N TYR A 318 -22.58 11.18 12.08
CA TYR A 318 -24.03 11.15 12.06
C TYR A 318 -24.48 10.11 11.04
N SER A 319 -25.46 9.30 11.40
CA SER A 319 -26.07 8.32 10.50
C SER A 319 -27.58 8.36 10.62
N TYR A 320 -28.25 8.52 9.48
CA TYR A 320 -29.67 8.28 9.33
C TYR A 320 -29.86 6.99 8.55
N LYS A 321 -30.62 6.05 9.12
CA LYS A 321 -30.90 4.74 8.55
C LYS A 321 -32.40 4.47 8.62
N TYR A 322 -33.02 4.32 7.47
CA TYR A 322 -34.33 3.70 7.35
C TYR A 322 -34.13 2.19 7.26
N ASN A 323 -34.79 1.45 8.15
CA ASN A 323 -34.72 0.00 8.26
C ASN A 323 -36.13 -0.57 8.11
N HIS A 324 -36.31 -1.46 7.12
CA HIS A 324 -37.52 -2.23 6.94
C HIS A 324 -37.24 -3.68 7.29
N ILE A 325 -38.07 -4.25 8.18
CA ILE A 325 -38.00 -5.66 8.58
C ILE A 325 -39.15 -6.39 7.91
N HIS A 326 -38.82 -7.35 7.06
CA HIS A 326 -39.80 -8.19 6.38
C HIS A 326 -39.69 -9.64 6.86
N MET A 327 -40.83 -10.28 7.01
CA MET A 327 -40.92 -11.67 7.47
C MET A 327 -40.65 -12.59 6.29
N ASP A 328 -39.77 -13.57 6.49
CA ASP A 328 -39.45 -14.55 5.46
C ASP A 328 -39.40 -15.94 6.09
N ASN A 329 -40.47 -16.71 5.93
CA ASN A 329 -40.54 -18.06 6.48
C ASN A 329 -39.85 -19.13 5.61
N LYS A 330 -38.98 -18.74 4.67
CA LYS A 330 -38.18 -19.67 3.83
C LYS A 330 -39.03 -20.74 3.13
N GLY A 331 -40.23 -20.37 2.68
CA GLY A 331 -41.17 -21.24 1.98
C GLY A 331 -42.23 -21.93 2.88
N GLY A 332 -42.22 -21.69 4.19
CA GLY A 332 -43.30 -22.09 5.11
C GLY A 332 -44.45 -21.07 5.22
N LYS A 333 -45.37 -21.26 6.19
CA LYS A 333 -46.47 -20.32 6.45
C LYS A 333 -46.08 -19.25 7.47
N ASP A 334 -46.40 -17.98 7.26
CA ASP A 334 -46.05 -16.88 8.19
C ASP A 334 -46.57 -17.09 9.63
N GLU A 335 -47.60 -17.91 9.81
CA GLU A 335 -48.15 -18.29 11.11
C GLU A 335 -47.16 -19.09 11.98
N ASP A 336 -46.20 -19.77 11.35
CA ASP A 336 -45.16 -20.59 12.01
C ASP A 336 -43.95 -19.75 12.49
N ILE A 337 -43.92 -18.45 12.15
CA ILE A 337 -42.89 -17.52 12.64
C ILE A 337 -43.22 -17.14 14.09
N SER A 338 -42.22 -17.23 14.97
CA SER A 338 -42.35 -16.81 16.38
C SER A 338 -42.94 -15.41 16.53
N GLN A 339 -43.79 -15.21 17.54
CA GLN A 339 -44.44 -13.92 17.78
C GLN A 339 -43.41 -12.79 18.00
N ILE A 340 -42.24 -13.11 18.58
CA ILE A 340 -41.13 -12.17 18.78
C ILE A 340 -40.70 -11.50 17.47
N ILE A 341 -40.63 -12.25 16.37
CA ILE A 341 -40.25 -11.72 15.05
C ILE A 341 -41.44 -11.01 14.39
N ARG A 342 -42.66 -11.56 14.51
CA ARG A 342 -43.87 -10.99 13.90
C ARG A 342 -44.19 -9.59 14.41
N ASP A 343 -44.08 -9.40 15.72
CA ASP A 343 -44.39 -8.12 16.38
C ASP A 343 -43.41 -7.01 16.02
N GLN A 344 -42.30 -7.35 15.36
CA GLN A 344 -41.24 -6.43 14.97
C GLN A 344 -41.19 -6.16 13.46
N LYS A 345 -42.13 -6.71 12.70
CA LYS A 345 -42.32 -6.35 11.28
C LYS A 345 -42.66 -4.86 11.17
N GLY A 346 -42.00 -4.17 10.25
CA GLY A 346 -42.34 -2.78 9.96
C GLY A 346 -41.16 -1.91 9.58
N GLU A 347 -41.35 -0.62 9.76
CA GLU A 347 -40.43 0.44 9.33
C GLU A 347 -39.88 1.19 10.53
N HIS A 348 -38.57 1.39 10.54
CA HIS A 348 -37.86 2.01 11.63
C HIS A 348 -36.91 3.06 11.09
N GLN A 349 -36.96 4.25 11.66
CA GLN A 349 -36.09 5.37 11.34
C GLN A 349 -35.10 5.55 12.47
N ILE A 350 -33.83 5.34 12.18
CA ILE A 350 -32.76 5.38 13.16
C ILE A 350 -31.86 6.55 12.79
N SER A 351 -31.94 7.61 13.59
CA SER A 351 -31.03 8.74 13.54
C SER A 351 -30.06 8.62 14.70
N SER A 352 -28.75 8.58 14.42
CA SER A 352 -27.72 8.34 15.42
C SER A 352 -26.53 9.28 15.25
N VAL A 353 -25.95 9.67 16.39
CA VAL A 353 -24.66 10.34 16.46
C VAL A 353 -23.71 9.44 17.24
N GLY A 354 -22.49 9.33 16.76
CA GLY A 354 -21.49 8.48 17.38
C GLY A 354 -20.09 9.00 17.18
N TYR A 355 -19.15 8.32 17.83
CA TYR A 355 -17.74 8.50 17.58
C TYR A 355 -17.04 7.15 17.47
N THR A 356 -15.96 7.13 16.69
CA THR A 356 -15.07 5.98 16.52
C THR A 356 -13.64 6.41 16.76
N LEU A 357 -13.00 5.84 17.78
CA LEU A 357 -11.58 5.99 18.06
C LEU A 357 -10.85 4.76 17.52
N ALA A 358 -9.87 4.97 16.63
CA ALA A 358 -9.08 3.92 16.02
C ALA A 358 -7.57 4.18 16.23
N TYR A 359 -6.89 3.24 16.89
CA TYR A 359 -5.45 3.24 17.07
C TYR A 359 -4.83 2.10 16.27
N ASN A 360 -4.01 2.40 15.26
CA ASN A 360 -3.44 1.41 14.36
C ASN A 360 -1.91 1.51 14.30
N LYS A 361 -1.23 0.42 14.70
CA LYS A 361 0.22 0.23 14.62
C LYS A 361 0.60 -1.04 13.84
N LEU A 362 -0.31 -1.57 13.03
CA LEU A 362 -0.01 -2.74 12.20
C LEU A 362 1.02 -2.38 11.13
N ASP A 363 1.98 -3.28 10.93
CA ASP A 363 2.99 -3.19 9.88
C ASP A 363 2.39 -3.23 8.46
N ASN A 364 1.34 -4.01 8.28
CA ASN A 364 0.64 -4.17 7.00
C ASN A 364 -0.85 -4.45 7.23
N LEU A 365 -1.74 -3.75 6.53
CA LEU A 365 -3.19 -3.93 6.70
C LEU A 365 -3.75 -5.23 6.09
N TYR A 366 -3.11 -5.79 5.07
CA TYR A 366 -3.59 -6.96 4.34
C TYR A 366 -3.04 -8.28 4.91
N ALA A 367 -1.76 -8.30 5.26
CA ALA A 367 -1.10 -9.47 5.83
C ALA A 367 -0.20 -9.06 7.01
N PRO A 368 -0.80 -8.60 8.13
CA PRO A 368 -0.06 -8.09 9.27
C PRO A 368 0.78 -9.21 9.90
N LYS A 369 2.07 -8.94 10.16
CA LYS A 369 2.94 -9.84 10.94
C LYS A 369 3.09 -9.33 12.36
N GLU A 370 3.24 -8.02 12.52
CA GLU A 370 3.51 -7.36 13.79
C GLU A 370 2.62 -6.13 14.02
N GLY A 371 2.25 -5.92 15.28
CA GLY A 371 1.58 -4.72 15.74
C GLY A 371 0.18 -4.99 16.24
N TYR A 372 -0.59 -3.92 16.42
CA TYR A 372 -1.95 -4.01 16.94
C TYR A 372 -2.86 -2.91 16.41
N LEU A 373 -4.16 -3.23 16.40
CA LEU A 373 -5.26 -2.35 16.05
C LEU A 373 -6.26 -2.37 17.20
N LEU A 374 -6.62 -1.19 17.71
CA LEU A 374 -7.71 -0.99 18.66
C LEU A 374 -8.76 -0.09 18.04
N ARG A 375 -10.03 -0.48 18.15
CA ARG A 375 -11.17 0.33 17.70
C ARG A 375 -12.23 0.33 18.79
N LEU A 376 -12.66 1.52 19.19
CA LEU A 376 -13.80 1.74 20.06
C LEU A 376 -14.82 2.58 19.31
N SER A 377 -16.06 2.11 19.23
CA SER A 377 -17.17 2.83 18.60
C SER A 377 -18.33 2.93 19.57
N GLN A 378 -18.94 4.11 19.65
CA GLN A 378 -20.15 4.34 20.44
C GLN A 378 -21.15 5.16 19.64
N ASP A 379 -22.39 4.70 19.60
CA ASP A 379 -23.51 5.33 18.89
C ASP A 379 -24.68 5.55 19.85
N ILE A 380 -25.23 6.76 19.87
CA ILE A 380 -26.49 7.08 20.52
C ILE A 380 -27.52 7.45 19.45
N SER A 381 -28.68 6.79 19.46
CA SER A 381 -29.76 7.09 18.51
C SER A 381 -30.82 8.04 19.10
N GLY A 382 -31.96 8.24 18.43
CA GLY A 382 -33.08 9.05 18.93
C GLY A 382 -33.06 10.55 18.57
N LEU A 383 -32.13 10.99 17.73
CA LEU A 383 -32.03 12.38 17.27
C LEU A 383 -32.91 12.63 16.03
N GLY A 384 -34.21 12.40 16.16
CA GLY A 384 -35.19 12.52 15.06
C GLY A 384 -35.61 11.19 14.42
N GLY A 385 -35.24 10.06 15.02
CA GLY A 385 -35.74 8.73 14.67
C GLY A 385 -36.66 8.16 15.76
N ASN A 386 -37.32 7.05 15.48
CA ASN A 386 -38.25 6.35 16.38
C ASN A 386 -37.64 5.11 17.06
N VAL A 387 -36.30 5.03 17.10
CA VAL A 387 -35.56 3.97 17.80
C VAL A 387 -34.48 4.62 18.65
N ASN A 388 -34.45 4.26 19.93
CA ASN A 388 -33.63 4.90 20.96
C ASN A 388 -32.71 3.87 21.61
N PHE A 389 -31.41 3.96 21.37
CA PHE A 389 -30.42 3.06 21.96
C PHE A 389 -29.07 3.72 22.16
N LEU A 390 -28.29 3.15 23.09
CA LEU A 390 -26.85 3.34 23.15
C LEU A 390 -26.19 2.02 22.76
N LYS A 391 -25.35 2.07 21.72
CA LYS A 391 -24.59 0.92 21.21
C LYS A 391 -23.11 1.19 21.39
N SER A 392 -22.40 0.26 22.03
CA SER A 392 -20.96 0.34 22.23
C SER A 392 -20.29 -0.91 21.68
N GLU A 393 -19.23 -0.74 20.89
CA GLU A 393 -18.47 -1.83 20.29
C GLU A 393 -16.96 -1.60 20.47
N PHE A 394 -16.25 -2.68 20.81
CA PHE A 394 -14.81 -2.70 20.97
C PHE A 394 -14.21 -3.82 20.13
N LEU A 395 -13.14 -3.51 19.40
CA LEU A 395 -12.35 -4.47 18.63
C LEU A 395 -10.87 -4.28 18.93
N SER A 396 -10.20 -5.38 19.22
CA SER A 396 -8.75 -5.46 19.38
C SER A 396 -8.21 -6.56 18.48
N PHE A 397 -7.18 -6.24 17.71
CA PHE A 397 -6.41 -7.20 16.95
C PHE A 397 -4.93 -7.00 17.27
N TYR A 398 -4.25 -8.05 17.69
CA TYR A 398 -2.84 -8.05 18.02
C TYR A 398 -2.17 -9.19 17.26
N THR A 399 -1.00 -8.93 16.69
CA THR A 399 -0.19 -9.95 16.02
C THR A 399 1.28 -9.72 16.32
N HIS A 400 2.01 -10.81 16.52
CA HIS A 400 3.45 -10.75 16.79
C HIS A 400 4.14 -12.07 16.40
N PRO A 401 5.33 -12.04 15.77
CA PRO A 401 6.15 -13.23 15.61
C PRO A 401 6.64 -13.71 16.98
N ILE A 402 6.40 -14.97 17.33
CA ILE A 402 6.69 -15.48 18.70
C ILE A 402 7.99 -16.27 18.82
N LEU A 403 8.57 -16.68 17.69
CA LEU A 403 9.80 -17.48 17.66
C LEU A 403 10.79 -16.89 16.66
N SER A 404 10.98 -15.57 16.70
CA SER A 404 11.81 -14.81 15.75
C SER A 404 13.28 -15.26 15.67
N GLU A 405 13.81 -15.88 16.72
CA GLU A 405 15.17 -16.48 16.72
C GLU A 405 15.26 -17.76 15.88
N ILE A 406 14.14 -18.45 15.68
CA ILE A 406 14.05 -19.71 14.91
C ILE A 406 13.47 -19.44 13.53
N ASP A 407 12.29 -18.81 13.49
CA ASP A 407 11.53 -18.53 12.28
C ASP A 407 10.52 -17.38 12.54
N ASP A 408 10.72 -16.26 11.84
CA ASP A 408 9.87 -15.07 11.92
C ASP A 408 8.48 -15.25 11.30
N SER A 409 8.24 -16.38 10.64
CA SER A 409 6.97 -16.72 10.00
C SER A 409 5.98 -17.44 10.93
N ILE A 410 6.41 -17.79 12.15
CA ILE A 410 5.55 -18.28 13.24
C ILE A 410 4.91 -17.10 13.96
N ILE A 411 3.63 -16.87 13.70
CA ILE A 411 2.91 -15.65 14.08
C ILE A 411 1.78 -16.00 15.05
N LEU A 412 1.79 -15.37 16.22
CA LEU A 412 0.68 -15.40 17.15
C LEU A 412 -0.29 -14.26 16.84
N ARG A 413 -1.60 -14.58 16.87
CA ARG A 413 -2.69 -13.63 16.63
C ARG A 413 -3.71 -13.72 17.75
N PHE A 414 -4.10 -12.57 18.26
CA PHE A 414 -5.25 -12.40 19.14
C PHE A 414 -6.25 -11.46 18.48
N LYS A 415 -7.50 -11.91 18.34
CA LYS A 415 -8.61 -11.06 17.88
C LYS A 415 -9.70 -11.10 18.95
N MET A 416 -10.01 -9.94 19.52
CA MET A 416 -11.09 -9.77 20.49
C MET A 416 -12.11 -8.78 19.93
N ALA A 417 -13.39 -9.12 20.06
CA ALA A 417 -14.48 -8.21 19.74
C ALA A 417 -15.56 -8.33 20.82
N ALA A 418 -16.09 -7.21 21.28
CA ALA A 418 -17.16 -7.17 22.27
C ALA A 418 -18.13 -6.05 21.93
N GLY A 419 -19.41 -6.23 22.24
CA GLY A 419 -20.39 -5.19 22.04
C GLY A 419 -21.59 -5.34 22.95
N HIS A 420 -22.18 -4.21 23.27
CA HIS A 420 -23.40 -4.13 24.07
C HIS A 420 -24.30 -3.04 23.49
N ILE A 421 -25.58 -3.35 23.37
CA ILE A 421 -26.63 -2.40 22.98
C ILE A 421 -27.75 -2.48 24.01
N PHE A 422 -28.25 -1.32 24.42
CA PHE A 422 -29.43 -1.22 25.27
C PHE A 422 -30.28 -0.02 24.85
N SER A 423 -31.59 -0.16 25.01
CA SER A 423 -32.51 0.98 24.93
C SER A 423 -32.38 1.82 26.20
N TYR A 424 -32.19 3.13 26.05
CA TYR A 424 -32.20 4.07 27.18
C TYR A 424 -33.59 4.66 27.43
N THR A 425 -34.60 4.23 26.66
CA THR A 425 -36.02 4.50 26.90
C THR A 425 -36.71 3.23 27.40
N ASP A 426 -38.01 3.32 27.69
CA ASP A 426 -38.79 2.16 28.09
C ASP A 426 -39.13 1.22 26.93
N GLU A 427 -38.88 1.64 25.68
CA GLU A 427 -39.13 0.85 24.47
C GLU A 427 -38.12 -0.29 24.30
N ASP A 428 -38.58 -1.43 23.79
CA ASP A 428 -37.75 -2.60 23.51
C ASP A 428 -36.88 -2.37 22.28
N LEU A 429 -35.67 -2.94 22.26
CA LEU A 429 -34.84 -2.96 21.06
C LEU A 429 -35.42 -3.85 19.97
N ASN A 430 -35.48 -3.30 18.76
CA ASN A 430 -35.89 -4.07 17.59
C ASN A 430 -34.77 -5.05 17.19
N ILE A 431 -35.14 -6.20 16.67
CA ILE A 431 -34.29 -7.31 16.22
C ILE A 431 -33.36 -6.88 15.07
N GLY A 432 -33.76 -5.84 14.33
CA GLY A 432 -32.90 -5.17 13.36
C GLY A 432 -31.62 -4.57 13.99
N GLN A 433 -31.62 -4.29 15.30
CA GLN A 433 -30.46 -3.75 16.04
C GLN A 433 -29.69 -4.81 16.83
N HIS A 434 -30.22 -6.03 16.97
CA HIS A 434 -29.53 -7.10 17.68
C HIS A 434 -28.24 -7.51 16.94
N PHE A 435 -27.27 -7.99 17.72
CA PHE A 435 -26.09 -8.63 17.17
C PHE A 435 -26.40 -10.08 16.78
N PHE A 436 -25.83 -10.51 15.66
CA PHE A 436 -25.88 -11.89 15.18
C PHE A 436 -24.43 -12.39 15.06
N LYS A 437 -24.14 -13.58 15.59
CA LYS A 437 -22.78 -14.14 15.66
C LYS A 437 -22.76 -15.62 15.27
N GLY A 438 -21.63 -16.06 14.74
CA GLY A 438 -21.44 -17.40 14.17
C GLY A 438 -20.48 -17.34 12.98
N GLY A 439 -20.12 -18.47 12.36
CA GLY A 439 -19.19 -18.48 11.22
C GLY A 439 -17.74 -18.12 11.61
N ASN A 440 -17.16 -17.09 10.98
CA ASN A 440 -15.75 -16.72 11.16
C ASN A 440 -15.44 -16.12 12.54
N GLU A 441 -16.47 -15.64 13.24
CA GLU A 441 -16.40 -15.11 14.60
C GLU A 441 -16.21 -16.20 15.66
N ILE A 442 -16.64 -17.43 15.36
CA ILE A 442 -16.41 -18.63 16.17
C ILE A 442 -16.52 -19.87 15.26
N ARG A 443 -15.38 -20.33 14.75
CA ARG A 443 -15.34 -21.37 13.73
C ARG A 443 -15.91 -22.68 14.24
N GLY A 444 -16.64 -23.41 13.39
CA GLY A 444 -17.38 -24.61 13.77
C GLY A 444 -18.84 -24.37 14.13
N PHE A 445 -19.29 -23.12 14.26
CA PHE A 445 -20.71 -22.76 14.34
C PHE A 445 -21.17 -22.13 13.02
N ASP A 446 -22.45 -22.32 12.68
CA ASP A 446 -23.02 -21.76 11.46
C ASP A 446 -23.24 -20.23 11.58
N LEU A 447 -23.53 -19.54 10.48
CA LEU A 447 -23.88 -18.12 10.51
C LEU A 447 -25.13 -17.90 11.34
N SER A 448 -25.13 -16.89 12.23
CA SER A 448 -26.19 -16.70 13.24
C SER A 448 -26.46 -17.97 14.09
N GLY A 449 -25.45 -18.82 14.24
CA GLY A 449 -25.57 -20.16 14.85
C GLY A 449 -25.67 -20.14 16.37
N ILE A 450 -25.14 -19.10 17.04
CA ILE A 450 -25.17 -18.95 18.51
C ILE A 450 -26.12 -17.83 18.94
N GLY A 451 -26.53 -17.87 20.20
CA GLY A 451 -27.32 -16.81 20.86
C GLY A 451 -28.80 -17.11 21.01
N PRO A 452 -29.60 -16.13 21.47
CA PRO A 452 -31.03 -16.33 21.75
C PRO A 452 -31.79 -16.89 20.54
N ARG A 453 -32.65 -17.88 20.78
CA ARG A 453 -33.35 -18.61 19.72
C ARG A 453 -34.79 -18.89 20.09
N ALA A 454 -35.71 -18.65 19.14
CA ALA A 454 -37.11 -18.97 19.31
C ALA A 454 -37.31 -20.49 19.44
N ILE A 455 -38.27 -20.90 20.27
CA ILE A 455 -38.75 -22.29 20.30
C ILE A 455 -39.94 -22.38 19.34
N ASP A 456 -39.63 -22.27 18.04
CA ASP A 456 -40.55 -22.44 16.92
C ASP A 456 -40.09 -23.57 15.99
N ASN A 457 -40.87 -23.89 14.95
CA ASN A 457 -40.54 -24.96 14.00
C ASN A 457 -39.21 -24.72 13.27
N ASN A 458 -38.85 -23.45 13.06
CA ASN A 458 -37.65 -23.02 12.36
C ASN A 458 -36.43 -22.88 13.28
N LYS A 459 -36.66 -22.89 14.60
CA LYS A 459 -35.69 -22.54 15.63
C LYS A 459 -34.99 -21.23 15.28
N SER A 460 -35.74 -20.17 15.00
CA SER A 460 -35.21 -18.91 14.46
C SER A 460 -34.24 -18.21 15.41
N SER A 461 -33.07 -17.76 14.92
CA SER A 461 -32.14 -16.95 15.70
C SER A 461 -32.72 -15.55 15.92
N LEU A 462 -32.77 -15.11 17.17
CA LEU A 462 -33.33 -13.82 17.57
C LEU A 462 -32.25 -12.75 17.72
N GLY A 463 -30.98 -13.13 17.59
CA GLY A 463 -29.85 -12.26 17.93
C GLY A 463 -29.79 -11.93 19.42
N GLY A 464 -28.82 -11.12 19.83
CA GLY A 464 -28.68 -10.71 21.22
C GLY A 464 -28.15 -9.30 21.41
N LYS A 465 -28.33 -8.77 22.62
CA LYS A 465 -27.89 -7.43 23.03
C LYS A 465 -26.42 -7.34 23.38
N THR A 466 -25.83 -8.44 23.87
CA THR A 466 -24.44 -8.46 24.34
C THR A 466 -23.69 -9.59 23.68
N TYR A 467 -22.52 -9.29 23.13
CA TYR A 467 -21.61 -10.30 22.61
C TYR A 467 -20.18 -10.12 23.09
N PHE A 468 -19.46 -11.23 23.11
CA PHE A 468 -18.02 -11.27 23.28
C PHE A 468 -17.44 -12.38 22.41
N ASN A 469 -16.33 -12.11 21.74
CA ASN A 469 -15.60 -13.01 20.87
C ASN A 469 -14.10 -12.87 21.14
N LEU A 470 -13.39 -13.99 21.27
CA LEU A 470 -11.94 -14.05 21.40
C LEU A 470 -11.40 -15.20 20.56
N THR A 471 -10.53 -14.91 19.61
CA THR A 471 -9.75 -15.90 18.86
C THR A 471 -8.30 -15.81 19.28
N GLN A 472 -7.75 -16.94 19.68
CA GLN A 472 -6.31 -17.14 19.88
C GLN A 472 -5.82 -18.05 18.77
N GLN A 473 -4.84 -17.63 17.98
CA GLN A 473 -4.39 -18.39 16.82
C GLN A 473 -2.87 -18.31 16.66
N VAL A 474 -2.23 -19.43 16.36
CA VAL A 474 -0.83 -19.51 15.95
C VAL A 474 -0.77 -19.99 14.52
N ASP A 475 -0.18 -19.18 13.63
CA ASP A 475 0.16 -19.55 12.27
C ASP A 475 1.62 -19.98 12.20
N PHE A 476 1.92 -21.06 11.48
CA PHE A 476 3.28 -21.57 11.31
C PHE A 476 3.47 -22.10 9.88
N PRO A 477 4.68 -22.00 9.31
CA PRO A 477 4.97 -22.60 8.02
C PRO A 477 4.95 -24.12 8.15
N LEU A 478 4.39 -24.82 7.16
CA LEU A 478 4.52 -26.27 7.07
C LEU A 478 5.81 -26.61 6.31
N PRO A 479 6.79 -27.30 6.91
CA PRO A 479 8.05 -27.61 6.24
C PRO A 479 7.85 -28.26 4.87
N LYS A 480 8.67 -27.90 3.89
CA LYS A 480 8.58 -28.31 2.46
C LYS A 480 7.37 -27.78 1.69
N LEU A 481 6.17 -27.76 2.29
CA LEU A 481 4.97 -27.20 1.67
C LEU A 481 5.00 -25.67 1.62
N TYR A 482 5.62 -25.05 2.62
CA TYR A 482 5.83 -23.61 2.67
C TYR A 482 6.86 -23.17 1.62
N ASP A 483 7.97 -23.89 1.48
CA ASP A 483 9.02 -23.57 0.52
C ASP A 483 8.53 -23.69 -0.94
N TYR A 484 7.65 -24.66 -1.21
CA TYR A 484 7.13 -24.93 -2.54
C TYR A 484 5.88 -24.11 -2.91
N ALA A 485 4.94 -23.97 -1.98
CA ALA A 485 3.61 -23.42 -2.23
C ALA A 485 3.16 -22.35 -1.22
N GLY A 486 4.02 -21.92 -0.31
CA GLY A 486 3.69 -20.91 0.71
C GLY A 486 2.62 -21.34 1.71
N ILE A 487 2.38 -22.65 1.85
CA ILE A 487 1.32 -23.20 2.71
C ILE A 487 1.69 -23.02 4.19
N LYS A 488 0.78 -22.41 4.95
CA LYS A 488 0.87 -22.27 6.40
C LYS A 488 -0.19 -23.12 7.07
N GLY A 489 0.19 -23.73 8.19
CA GLY A 489 -0.74 -24.31 9.15
C GLY A 489 -1.17 -23.26 10.17
N SER A 490 -2.36 -23.45 10.72
CA SER A 490 -2.91 -22.63 11.80
C SER A 490 -3.47 -23.53 12.89
N LEU A 491 -3.19 -23.23 14.15
CA LEU A 491 -3.89 -23.80 15.30
C LEU A 491 -4.63 -22.67 16.00
N PHE A 492 -5.88 -22.89 16.40
CA PHE A 492 -6.67 -21.84 17.02
C PHE A 492 -7.62 -22.35 18.10
N VAL A 493 -8.04 -21.43 18.97
CA VAL A 493 -9.16 -21.60 19.87
C VAL A 493 -10.02 -20.35 19.84
N ASP A 494 -11.29 -20.53 19.48
CA ASP A 494 -12.29 -19.48 19.47
C ASP A 494 -13.20 -19.59 20.69
N TYR A 495 -13.50 -18.46 21.31
CA TYR A 495 -14.45 -18.29 22.39
C TYR A 495 -15.51 -17.28 21.97
N ALA A 496 -16.79 -17.57 22.19
CA ALA A 496 -17.84 -16.59 21.93
C ALA A 496 -19.07 -16.76 22.82
N THR A 497 -19.75 -15.66 23.12
CA THR A 497 -21.08 -15.65 23.71
C THR A 497 -21.91 -14.55 23.04
N LEU A 498 -23.21 -14.79 22.95
CA LEU A 498 -24.22 -13.84 22.49
C LEU A 498 -25.48 -14.09 23.33
N PHE A 499 -26.00 -13.07 24.00
CA PHE A 499 -27.15 -13.24 24.89
C PHE A 499 -27.94 -11.96 25.08
N GLY A 500 -29.12 -12.12 25.68
CA GLY A 500 -29.99 -11.04 26.13
C GLY A 500 -30.97 -10.58 25.05
N LEU A 501 -32.24 -10.61 25.39
CA LEU A 501 -33.35 -9.99 24.67
C LEU A 501 -34.05 -8.96 25.58
N ASP A 502 -34.82 -8.05 25.00
CA ASP A 502 -35.77 -7.22 25.76
C ASP A 502 -37.09 -7.98 25.86
N ASP A 503 -37.34 -8.58 27.03
CA ASP A 503 -38.62 -9.21 27.38
C ASP A 503 -39.11 -8.62 28.70
N LYS A 504 -39.35 -7.31 28.69
CA LYS A 504 -39.94 -6.61 29.84
C LYS A 504 -41.39 -7.09 29.99
N ASN A 505 -41.76 -7.54 31.20
CA ASN A 505 -43.12 -7.96 31.59
C ASN A 505 -43.67 -9.25 30.95
N GLU A 506 -42.82 -10.21 30.53
CA GLU A 506 -43.27 -11.45 29.87
C GLU A 506 -44.21 -11.15 28.67
N LYS A 507 -43.83 -10.12 27.89
CA LYS A 507 -44.63 -9.59 26.78
C LYS A 507 -44.86 -10.66 25.71
N TYR A 508 -43.87 -11.52 25.52
CA TYR A 508 -43.92 -12.61 24.56
C TYR A 508 -44.44 -13.88 25.24
N LYS A 509 -45.58 -14.40 24.76
CA LYS A 509 -46.15 -15.67 25.23
C LYS A 509 -45.34 -16.89 24.79
N ASP A 510 -44.54 -16.73 23.72
CA ASP A 510 -43.75 -17.82 23.15
C ASP A 510 -42.43 -18.00 23.92
N PRO A 511 -42.08 -19.24 24.31
CA PRO A 511 -40.83 -19.49 24.99
C PRO A 511 -39.65 -19.35 24.01
N TYR A 512 -38.51 -18.88 24.53
CA TYR A 512 -37.25 -18.80 23.80
C TYR A 512 -36.12 -19.38 24.66
N ASN A 513 -35.04 -19.80 24.00
CA ASN A 513 -33.81 -20.18 24.68
C ASN A 513 -32.85 -18.98 24.69
N ASP A 514 -32.27 -18.67 25.85
CA ASP A 514 -31.17 -17.72 26.01
C ASP A 514 -30.20 -18.23 27.08
N SER A 515 -28.91 -18.03 26.86
CA SER A 515 -27.86 -18.49 27.77
C SER A 515 -26.61 -17.63 27.63
N LYS A 516 -26.04 -17.26 28.78
CA LYS A 516 -24.76 -16.54 28.88
C LYS A 516 -23.54 -17.45 28.71
N LEU A 517 -23.74 -18.73 28.39
CA LEU A 517 -22.66 -19.70 28.22
C LEU A 517 -21.63 -19.21 27.18
N ILE A 518 -20.36 -19.26 27.56
CA ILE A 518 -19.26 -19.03 26.61
C ILE A 518 -19.04 -20.32 25.82
N ARG A 519 -19.32 -20.27 24.53
CA ARG A 519 -19.02 -21.33 23.57
C ARG A 519 -17.52 -21.38 23.31
N VAL A 520 -16.99 -22.58 23.14
CA VAL A 520 -15.56 -22.82 22.93
C VAL A 520 -15.37 -23.78 21.75
N SER A 521 -14.53 -23.37 20.80
CA SER A 521 -14.24 -24.14 19.59
C SER A 521 -12.74 -24.09 19.26
N PRO A 522 -11.94 -25.07 19.72
CA PRO A 522 -10.60 -25.28 19.20
C PRO A 522 -10.65 -25.83 17.78
N GLY A 523 -9.58 -25.60 17.02
CA GLY A 523 -9.48 -26.06 15.66
C GLY A 523 -8.10 -25.91 15.04
N PHE A 524 -8.02 -26.33 13.80
CA PHE A 524 -6.83 -26.17 12.98
C PHE A 524 -7.21 -25.73 11.57
N GLY A 525 -6.27 -25.17 10.84
CA GLY A 525 -6.51 -24.70 9.48
C GLY A 525 -5.26 -24.70 8.62
N PHE A 526 -5.48 -24.47 7.34
CA PHE A 526 -4.45 -24.33 6.33
C PHE A 526 -4.71 -23.07 5.52
N SER A 527 -3.66 -22.33 5.20
CA SER A 527 -3.76 -21.21 4.27
C SER A 527 -2.64 -21.24 3.24
N MET A 528 -2.95 -20.81 2.02
CA MET A 528 -1.95 -20.69 0.96
C MET A 528 -2.19 -19.42 0.13
N PRO A 529 -1.13 -18.76 -0.33
CA PRO A 529 -1.26 -17.73 -1.35
C PRO A 529 -1.76 -18.37 -2.65
N SER A 530 -2.65 -17.69 -3.37
CA SER A 530 -3.04 -18.04 -4.73
C SER A 530 -3.10 -16.79 -5.61
N PRO A 531 -3.14 -16.94 -6.95
CA PRO A 531 -3.32 -15.80 -7.86
C PRO A 531 -4.59 -14.99 -7.61
N PHE A 532 -5.60 -15.59 -6.94
CA PHE A 532 -6.90 -14.97 -6.65
C PHE A 532 -7.04 -14.53 -5.19
N GLY A 533 -5.95 -14.53 -4.41
CA GLY A 533 -5.94 -14.19 -2.98
C GLY A 533 -5.60 -15.38 -2.10
N ARG A 534 -5.63 -15.18 -0.78
CA ARG A 534 -5.30 -16.23 0.18
C ARG A 534 -6.46 -17.23 0.30
N LEU A 535 -6.22 -18.47 -0.08
CA LEU A 535 -7.13 -19.58 0.21
C LEU A 535 -6.95 -19.99 1.67
N ARG A 536 -8.07 -20.26 2.36
CA ARG A 536 -8.07 -20.66 3.76
C ARG A 536 -9.11 -21.73 4.00
N LEU A 537 -8.71 -22.78 4.71
CA LEU A 537 -9.57 -23.86 5.18
C LEU A 537 -9.38 -23.97 6.69
N ASP A 538 -10.45 -23.73 7.45
CA ASP A 538 -10.42 -23.84 8.90
C ASP A 538 -11.43 -24.90 9.36
N PHE A 539 -10.99 -25.76 10.28
CA PHE A 539 -11.78 -26.83 10.89
C PHE A 539 -11.92 -26.54 12.39
N GLY A 540 -13.07 -26.01 12.79
CA GLY A 540 -13.41 -25.75 14.20
C GLY A 540 -14.27 -26.87 14.78
N PHE A 541 -14.00 -27.26 16.04
CA PHE A 541 -14.71 -28.31 16.75
C PHE A 541 -15.43 -27.74 17.97
N PRO A 542 -16.75 -27.50 17.90
CA PRO A 542 -17.54 -26.97 19.02
C PRO A 542 -17.53 -27.93 20.24
N LEU A 543 -16.65 -27.66 21.21
CA LEU A 543 -16.53 -28.46 22.43
C LEU A 543 -17.54 -28.04 23.50
N VAL A 544 -17.74 -26.73 23.65
CA VAL A 544 -18.74 -26.15 24.55
C VAL A 544 -19.79 -25.45 23.70
N LYS A 545 -21.03 -25.94 23.78
CA LYS A 545 -22.18 -25.46 23.02
C LYS A 545 -23.47 -25.71 23.79
N GLU A 546 -24.49 -24.92 23.47
CA GLU A 546 -25.86 -25.21 23.89
C GLU A 546 -26.52 -26.22 22.96
N SER A 547 -27.58 -26.89 23.44
CA SER A 547 -28.33 -27.88 22.66
C SER A 547 -29.07 -27.29 21.46
N TYR A 548 -29.32 -25.98 21.48
CA TYR A 548 -30.03 -25.24 20.43
C TYR A 548 -29.09 -24.43 19.53
N ASP A 549 -27.77 -24.48 19.73
CA ASP A 549 -26.80 -23.87 18.82
C ASP A 549 -26.76 -24.63 17.49
N ILE A 550 -26.57 -23.91 16.37
CA ILE A 550 -26.49 -24.49 15.02
C ILE A 550 -25.04 -24.62 14.58
N ILE A 551 -24.68 -25.84 14.19
CA ILE A 551 -23.38 -26.20 13.63
C ILE A 551 -23.55 -26.41 12.12
N PRO A 552 -22.57 -26.04 11.28
CA PRO A 552 -22.68 -26.21 9.84
C PRO A 552 -22.93 -27.69 9.50
N SER A 553 -23.95 -27.98 8.68
CA SER A 553 -24.12 -29.32 8.14
C SER A 553 -23.04 -29.59 7.07
N PRO A 554 -22.41 -30.78 7.06
CA PRO A 554 -21.45 -31.17 6.03
C PRO A 554 -22.09 -31.39 4.64
N ASN A 555 -23.41 -31.22 4.52
CA ASN A 555 -24.11 -31.36 3.26
C ASN A 555 -23.83 -30.14 2.39
N PHE A 556 -22.98 -30.33 1.37
CA PHE A 556 -22.85 -29.48 0.20
C PHE A 556 -24.22 -29.37 -0.51
N VAL A 557 -25.08 -28.45 -0.09
CA VAL A 557 -26.40 -28.25 -0.70
C VAL A 557 -26.45 -26.86 -1.30
N GLY A 558 -26.60 -26.80 -2.62
CA GLY A 558 -27.39 -25.73 -3.24
C GLY A 558 -26.76 -24.94 -4.38
N TYR A 559 -25.47 -25.11 -4.70
CA TYR A 559 -24.94 -24.59 -5.97
C TYR A 559 -24.67 -25.78 -6.88
N GLN A 560 -25.57 -26.05 -7.82
CA GLN A 560 -25.09 -26.62 -9.07
C GLN A 560 -24.34 -25.47 -9.74
N PRO A 561 -22.99 -25.51 -9.82
CA PRO A 561 -22.31 -24.56 -10.69
C PRO A 561 -22.99 -24.67 -12.05
N GLN A 562 -23.40 -23.53 -12.62
CA GLN A 562 -23.50 -23.50 -14.07
C GLN A 562 -22.17 -24.05 -14.57
N ASN A 563 -22.21 -25.10 -15.40
CA ASN A 563 -21.00 -25.68 -15.98
C ASN A 563 -20.34 -24.61 -16.86
N ILE A 564 -19.52 -23.76 -16.25
CA ILE A 564 -18.66 -22.81 -16.93
C ILE A 564 -17.62 -23.66 -17.63
N LYS A 565 -17.73 -23.78 -18.96
CA LYS A 565 -16.71 -24.45 -19.76
C LYS A 565 -15.52 -23.51 -19.86
N ALA A 566 -14.46 -23.84 -19.14
CA ALA A 566 -13.21 -23.09 -19.16
C ALA A 566 -12.20 -23.74 -20.13
N ALA A 567 -11.49 -22.92 -20.88
CA ALA A 567 -10.36 -23.34 -21.71
C ALA A 567 -9.08 -22.61 -21.33
N ILE A 568 -7.95 -23.25 -21.64
CA ILE A 568 -6.63 -22.72 -21.35
C ILE A 568 -5.91 -22.40 -22.65
N ILE A 569 -5.15 -21.31 -22.63
CA ILE A 569 -4.18 -20.95 -23.65
C ILE A 569 -2.82 -20.79 -23.00
N ASP A 570 -1.84 -21.56 -23.46
CA ASP A 570 -0.44 -21.37 -23.16
C ASP A 570 0.04 -20.08 -23.83
N SER A 571 0.10 -19.00 -23.05
CA SER A 571 0.49 -17.68 -23.56
C SER A 571 1.93 -17.71 -24.05
N ASP A 572 2.82 -18.41 -23.37
CA ASP A 572 4.24 -18.46 -23.73
C ASP A 572 4.41 -19.16 -25.09
N LYS A 573 3.64 -20.22 -25.33
CA LYS A 573 3.64 -20.91 -26.62
C LYS A 573 3.09 -20.02 -27.73
N VAL A 574 1.92 -19.42 -27.54
CA VAL A 574 1.28 -18.58 -28.56
C VAL A 574 2.13 -17.33 -28.89
N ILE A 575 2.78 -16.74 -27.89
CA ILE A 575 3.63 -15.56 -28.08
C ILE A 575 4.94 -15.94 -28.79
N ASN A 576 5.66 -16.96 -28.30
CA ASN A 576 7.00 -17.27 -28.80
C ASN A 576 7.00 -18.00 -30.16
N GLU A 577 5.94 -18.75 -30.46
CA GLU A 577 5.82 -19.50 -31.72
C GLU A 577 5.07 -18.72 -32.81
N SER A 578 4.59 -17.51 -32.52
CA SER A 578 3.94 -16.63 -33.50
C SER A 578 4.97 -16.08 -34.52
N PRO A 579 4.84 -16.38 -35.83
CA PRO A 579 5.73 -15.86 -36.87
C PRO A 579 5.73 -14.33 -36.92
N ALA A 580 4.59 -13.68 -36.64
CA ALA A 580 4.49 -12.22 -36.61
C ALA A 580 5.38 -11.60 -35.53
N LEU A 581 5.47 -12.23 -34.35
CA LEU A 581 6.31 -11.73 -33.26
C LEU A 581 7.80 -11.97 -33.53
N GLN A 582 8.14 -13.13 -34.09
CA GLN A 582 9.51 -13.45 -34.53
C GLN A 582 9.97 -12.49 -35.64
N ASN A 583 9.09 -12.18 -36.59
CA ASN A 583 9.33 -11.25 -37.68
C ASN A 583 9.57 -9.82 -37.17
N ILE A 584 8.78 -9.34 -36.20
CA ILE A 584 9.03 -8.04 -35.55
C ILE A 584 10.36 -8.01 -34.80
N GLN A 585 10.68 -9.06 -34.02
CA GLN A 585 11.95 -9.13 -33.29
C GLN A 585 13.14 -9.08 -34.25
N GLN A 586 13.02 -9.72 -35.41
CA GLN A 586 14.03 -9.66 -36.46
C GLN A 586 14.14 -8.23 -37.05
N GLN A 587 13.02 -7.59 -37.39
CA GLN A 587 13.01 -6.21 -37.90
C GLN A 587 13.62 -5.21 -36.91
N VAL A 588 13.32 -5.33 -35.61
CA VAL A 588 13.92 -4.48 -34.56
C VAL A 588 15.43 -4.69 -34.48
N LYS A 589 15.88 -5.94 -34.56
CA LYS A 589 17.31 -6.27 -34.54
C LYS A 589 18.04 -5.67 -35.75
N GLU A 590 17.42 -5.74 -36.93
CA GLU A 590 17.96 -5.15 -38.17
C GLU A 590 18.00 -3.62 -38.10
N GLN A 591 16.92 -2.96 -37.65
CA GLN A 591 16.87 -1.51 -37.50
C GLN A 591 17.84 -1.00 -36.42
N ASN A 592 17.95 -1.70 -35.28
CA ASN A 592 18.93 -1.35 -34.24
C ASN A 592 20.37 -1.46 -34.76
N SER A 593 20.69 -2.55 -35.47
CA SER A 593 22.02 -2.73 -36.08
C SER A 593 22.34 -1.62 -37.09
N ARG A 594 21.34 -1.20 -37.89
CA ARG A 594 21.48 -0.09 -38.83
C ARG A 594 21.70 1.26 -38.13
N LEU A 595 20.90 1.58 -37.11
CA LEU A 595 21.04 2.80 -36.32
C LEU A 595 22.42 2.88 -35.65
N GLN A 596 22.92 1.74 -35.14
CA GLN A 596 24.24 1.67 -34.53
C GLN A 596 25.36 1.93 -35.56
N GLN A 597 25.26 1.35 -36.76
CA GLN A 597 26.22 1.60 -37.85
C GLN A 597 26.18 3.06 -38.32
N GLU A 598 24.98 3.65 -38.44
CA GLU A 598 24.82 5.06 -38.82
C GLU A 598 25.47 6.00 -37.80
N PHE A 599 25.23 5.76 -36.50
CA PHE A 599 25.83 6.51 -35.40
C PHE A 599 27.37 6.37 -35.35
N GLU A 600 27.90 5.16 -35.52
CA GLU A 600 29.35 4.91 -35.56
C GLU A 600 30.02 5.63 -36.76
N SER A 601 29.40 5.58 -37.94
CA SER A 601 29.85 6.31 -39.14
C SER A 601 29.80 7.83 -38.94
N GLU A 602 28.76 8.35 -38.29
CA GLU A 602 28.63 9.78 -38.01
C GLU A 602 29.70 10.27 -37.01
N LEU A 603 29.98 9.48 -35.96
CA LEU A 603 31.07 9.73 -35.03
C LEU A 603 32.45 9.69 -35.70
N GLU A 604 32.68 8.76 -36.63
CA GLU A 604 33.95 8.72 -37.38
C GLU A 604 34.16 9.94 -38.27
N LYS A 605 33.12 10.41 -38.97
CA LYS A 605 33.20 11.63 -39.81
C LYS A 605 33.51 12.88 -38.99
N LEU A 606 33.11 12.90 -37.72
CA LEU A 606 33.36 14.02 -36.81
C LEU A 606 34.79 14.02 -36.26
N LYS A 607 35.51 12.88 -36.26
CA LYS A 607 36.88 12.82 -35.74
C LYS A 607 37.83 13.63 -36.63
N PRO A 608 38.63 14.54 -36.06
CA PRO A 608 39.64 15.25 -36.84
C PRO A 608 40.73 14.30 -37.34
N SER A 609 41.23 14.53 -38.56
CA SER A 609 42.39 13.84 -39.13
C SER A 609 43.61 14.00 -38.21
N LYS A 610 44.34 12.89 -37.95
CA LYS A 610 45.56 12.90 -37.12
C LYS A 610 46.62 13.88 -37.63
N GLU A 611 46.82 13.92 -38.95
CA GLU A 611 47.81 14.80 -39.59
C GLU A 611 47.41 16.28 -39.50
N GLU A 612 46.11 16.60 -39.63
CA GLU A 612 45.62 17.97 -39.46
C GLU A 612 45.64 18.43 -38.00
N PHE A 613 45.40 17.52 -37.06
CA PHE A 613 45.29 17.84 -35.64
C PHE A 613 46.65 18.11 -34.98
N GLU A 614 47.72 17.45 -35.46
CA GLU A 614 49.09 17.66 -35.00
C GLU A 614 49.70 18.99 -35.48
N LEU A 615 49.21 19.55 -36.60
CA LEU A 615 49.66 20.82 -37.18
C LEU A 615 49.02 22.09 -36.56
N LEU A 616 48.02 21.93 -35.69
CA LEU A 616 47.27 23.04 -35.07
C LEU A 616 48.00 23.64 -33.84
N SER A 617 47.79 24.93 -33.59
CA SER A 617 48.19 25.56 -32.33
C SER A 617 47.36 25.04 -31.16
N GLU A 618 47.87 25.11 -29.93
CA GLU A 618 47.15 24.63 -28.73
C GLU A 618 45.74 25.21 -28.60
N ALA A 619 45.57 26.52 -28.84
CA ALA A 619 44.25 27.16 -28.83
C ALA A 619 43.30 26.64 -29.94
N ALA A 620 43.82 26.31 -31.12
CA ALA A 620 43.01 25.77 -32.22
C ALA A 620 42.67 24.28 -32.04
N LYS A 621 43.51 23.52 -31.31
CA LYS A 621 43.20 22.15 -30.87
C LYS A 621 42.06 22.15 -29.85
N GLU A 622 42.07 23.09 -28.91
CA GLU A 622 41.01 23.26 -27.91
C GLU A 622 39.66 23.57 -28.57
N GLU A 623 39.63 24.53 -29.51
CA GLU A 623 38.43 24.92 -30.25
C GLU A 623 37.87 23.75 -31.11
N LYS A 624 38.73 23.02 -31.84
CA LYS A 624 38.30 21.82 -32.60
C LYS A 624 37.80 20.70 -31.68
N THR A 625 38.40 20.53 -30.49
CA THR A 625 37.97 19.52 -29.50
C THR A 625 36.60 19.87 -28.92
N GLU A 626 36.36 21.14 -28.61
CA GLU A 626 35.07 21.63 -28.12
C GLU A 626 33.98 21.48 -29.20
N GLN A 627 34.30 21.80 -30.46
CA GLN A 627 33.40 21.63 -31.59
C GLN A 627 33.08 20.15 -31.89
N PHE A 628 34.08 19.27 -31.78
CA PHE A 628 33.89 17.81 -31.84
C PHE A 628 32.96 17.32 -30.73
N ASN A 629 33.22 17.70 -29.47
CA ASN A 629 32.41 17.31 -28.32
C ASN A 629 30.96 17.77 -28.48
N LYS A 630 30.73 19.02 -28.93
CA LYS A 630 29.39 19.57 -29.17
C LYS A 630 28.64 18.81 -30.26
N ASN A 631 29.32 18.42 -31.35
CA ASN A 631 28.70 17.66 -32.44
C ASN A 631 28.49 16.18 -32.06
N ALA A 632 29.40 15.59 -31.27
CA ALA A 632 29.28 14.23 -30.75
C ALA A 632 28.11 14.11 -29.75
N VAL A 633 27.86 15.14 -28.93
CA VAL A 633 26.67 15.19 -28.06
C VAL A 633 25.39 15.24 -28.89
N LYS A 634 25.33 16.04 -29.95
CA LYS A 634 24.16 16.08 -30.85
C LYS A 634 23.90 14.73 -31.54
N ALA A 635 24.94 14.06 -32.03
CA ALA A 635 24.82 12.73 -32.64
C ALA A 635 24.34 11.67 -31.63
N ARG A 636 24.80 11.76 -30.37
CA ARG A 636 24.31 10.90 -29.27
C ARG A 636 22.83 11.14 -28.95
N ASP A 637 22.42 12.40 -28.89
CA ASP A 637 21.02 12.77 -28.62
C ASP A 637 20.09 12.33 -29.76
N ASP A 638 20.53 12.44 -31.03
CA ASP A 638 19.76 11.97 -32.19
C ASP A 638 19.62 10.44 -32.20
N TYR A 639 20.71 9.71 -31.95
CA TYR A 639 20.70 8.26 -31.79
C TYR A 639 19.77 7.82 -30.65
N ALA A 640 19.81 8.50 -29.50
CA ALA A 640 18.94 8.19 -28.36
C ALA A 640 17.46 8.41 -28.69
N LYS A 641 17.10 9.47 -29.43
CA LYS A 641 15.73 9.72 -29.90
C LYS A 641 15.24 8.65 -30.87
N LYS A 642 16.07 8.27 -31.85
CA LYS A 642 15.74 7.19 -32.80
C LYS A 642 15.59 5.84 -32.10
N MET A 643 16.43 5.56 -31.10
CA MET A 643 16.30 4.35 -30.27
C MET A 643 15.00 4.35 -29.46
N SER A 644 14.65 5.48 -28.85
CA SER A 644 13.39 5.62 -28.10
C SER A 644 12.18 5.42 -29.01
N SER A 645 12.21 5.93 -30.25
CA SER A 645 11.14 5.72 -31.23
C SER A 645 11.06 4.26 -31.70
N LEU A 646 12.20 3.56 -31.86
CA LEU A 646 12.23 2.13 -32.16
C LEU A 646 11.55 1.30 -31.06
N GLU A 647 11.82 1.62 -29.79
CA GLU A 647 11.21 0.94 -28.63
C GLU A 647 9.71 1.19 -28.55
N GLU A 648 9.26 2.41 -28.86
CA GLU A 648 7.84 2.76 -28.91
C GLU A 648 7.13 2.01 -30.05
N ASN A 649 7.69 2.02 -31.26
CA ASN A 649 7.16 1.27 -32.41
C ASN A 649 7.09 -0.24 -32.14
N TYR A 650 8.09 -0.81 -31.46
CA TYR A 650 8.09 -2.21 -31.04
C TYR A 650 6.94 -2.51 -30.08
N ARG A 651 6.77 -1.66 -29.06
CA ARG A 651 5.70 -1.81 -28.07
C ARG A 651 4.32 -1.74 -28.71
N ASP A 652 4.07 -0.76 -29.57
CA ASP A 652 2.79 -0.60 -30.26
C ASP A 652 2.47 -1.78 -31.18
N ALA A 653 3.49 -2.29 -31.89
CA ALA A 653 3.34 -3.46 -32.75
C ALA A 653 3.01 -4.73 -31.93
N VAL A 654 3.67 -4.92 -30.78
CA VAL A 654 3.38 -6.02 -29.84
C VAL A 654 1.97 -5.91 -29.28
N ASP A 655 1.54 -4.72 -28.84
CA ASP A 655 0.20 -4.48 -28.31
C ASP A 655 -0.90 -4.75 -29.37
N SER A 656 -0.65 -4.36 -30.61
CA SER A 656 -1.54 -4.65 -31.75
C SER A 656 -1.70 -6.15 -32.00
N ILE A 657 -0.60 -6.90 -32.00
CA ILE A 657 -0.62 -8.36 -32.12
C ILE A 657 -1.38 -9.00 -30.96
N PHE A 658 -1.14 -8.57 -29.72
CA PHE A 658 -1.86 -9.09 -28.55
C PHE A 658 -3.36 -8.86 -28.64
N ASN A 659 -3.79 -7.67 -29.08
CA ASN A 659 -5.20 -7.38 -29.27
C ASN A 659 -5.83 -8.28 -30.34
N LYS A 660 -5.10 -8.56 -31.42
CA LYS A 660 -5.56 -9.48 -32.47
C LYS A 660 -5.62 -10.93 -31.98
N ILE A 661 -4.65 -11.38 -31.19
CA ILE A 661 -4.67 -12.70 -30.52
C ILE A 661 -5.90 -12.82 -29.62
N LYS A 662 -6.25 -11.78 -28.85
CA LYS A 662 -7.47 -11.76 -28.02
C LYS A 662 -8.74 -11.88 -28.87
N GLU A 663 -8.81 -11.18 -30.00
CA GLU A 663 -9.96 -11.26 -30.92
C GLU A 663 -10.12 -12.68 -31.50
N ILE A 664 -9.02 -13.28 -31.98
CA ILE A 664 -8.98 -14.64 -32.53
C ILE A 664 -9.34 -15.67 -31.46
N THR A 665 -8.83 -15.48 -30.24
CA THR A 665 -9.15 -16.30 -29.06
C THR A 665 -10.64 -16.24 -28.76
N LYS A 666 -11.23 -15.05 -28.72
CA LYS A 666 -12.67 -14.86 -28.49
C LYS A 666 -13.50 -15.60 -29.52
N LYS A 667 -13.22 -15.42 -30.82
CA LYS A 667 -13.92 -16.13 -31.91
C LYS A 667 -13.77 -17.65 -31.79
N THR A 668 -12.58 -18.12 -31.40
CA THR A 668 -12.30 -19.54 -31.20
C THR A 668 -13.08 -20.09 -30.00
N ALA A 669 -13.17 -19.34 -28.90
CA ALA A 669 -13.92 -19.71 -27.72
C ALA A 669 -15.44 -19.77 -27.98
N GLU A 670 -15.98 -18.76 -28.67
CA GLU A 670 -17.41 -18.70 -29.08
C GLU A 670 -17.78 -19.91 -29.95
N LYS A 671 -16.93 -20.29 -30.90
CA LYS A 671 -17.16 -21.45 -31.78
C LYS A 671 -17.16 -22.79 -31.03
N ASN A 672 -16.46 -22.87 -29.91
CA ASN A 672 -16.31 -24.09 -29.11
C ASN A 672 -17.21 -24.09 -27.85
N ASN A 673 -18.16 -23.15 -27.72
CA ASN A 673 -19.02 -23.00 -26.54
C ASN A 673 -18.25 -22.94 -25.22
N ILE A 674 -17.22 -22.08 -25.17
CA ILE A 674 -16.38 -21.85 -23.98
C ILE A 674 -16.78 -20.52 -23.35
N ASP A 675 -17.07 -20.55 -22.05
CA ASP A 675 -17.54 -19.41 -21.26
C ASP A 675 -16.38 -18.57 -20.67
N LEU A 676 -15.23 -19.22 -20.44
CA LEU A 676 -14.04 -18.59 -19.84
C LEU A 676 -12.78 -19.09 -20.53
N VAL A 677 -11.87 -18.18 -20.92
CA VAL A 677 -10.54 -18.52 -21.43
C VAL A 677 -9.47 -17.94 -20.52
N LEU A 678 -8.56 -18.78 -20.04
CA LEU A 678 -7.45 -18.40 -19.18
C LEU A 678 -6.14 -18.43 -19.97
N PHE A 679 -5.45 -17.29 -20.04
CA PHE A 679 -4.09 -17.21 -20.56
C PHE A 679 -3.10 -17.54 -19.43
N ILE A 680 -2.37 -18.63 -19.60
CA ILE A 680 -1.48 -19.19 -18.58
C ILE A 680 -0.05 -19.24 -19.13
N SER A 681 0.89 -18.75 -18.33
CA SER A 681 2.32 -19.00 -18.55
C SER A 681 2.71 -20.29 -17.82
N LYS A 682 3.14 -21.32 -18.57
CA LYS A 682 3.40 -22.67 -18.03
C LYS A 682 4.52 -22.73 -17.00
N LYS A 683 5.33 -21.67 -16.85
CA LYS A 683 6.53 -21.74 -16.00
C LYS A 683 6.24 -21.89 -14.52
N ASN A 684 5.06 -21.47 -14.00
CA ASN A 684 4.79 -21.47 -12.54
C ASN A 684 3.31 -21.68 -12.14
N GLN A 685 2.43 -22.18 -13.02
CA GLN A 685 1.00 -22.32 -12.72
C GLN A 685 0.52 -23.76 -12.94
N VAL A 686 -0.23 -24.30 -11.97
CA VAL A 686 -0.93 -25.60 -12.07
C VAL A 686 -2.42 -25.31 -12.01
N LEU A 687 -3.15 -25.64 -13.08
CA LEU A 687 -4.61 -25.57 -13.13
C LEU A 687 -5.16 -27.00 -13.20
N TYR A 688 -6.31 -27.24 -12.55
CA TYR A 688 -7.04 -28.50 -12.65
C TYR A 688 -8.51 -28.16 -12.92
N SER A 689 -9.04 -28.62 -14.06
CA SER A 689 -10.46 -28.55 -14.42
C SER A 689 -10.93 -29.93 -14.88
N MET A 690 -12.15 -30.33 -14.50
CA MET A 690 -12.71 -31.63 -14.90
C MET A 690 -12.97 -31.71 -16.42
N ASP A 691 -13.27 -30.57 -17.07
CA ASP A 691 -13.57 -30.46 -18.50
C ASP A 691 -12.62 -29.45 -19.19
N GLU A 692 -11.32 -29.61 -18.99
CA GLU A 692 -10.32 -28.71 -19.60
C GLU A 692 -10.23 -28.91 -21.13
N VAL A 693 -10.29 -27.79 -21.86
CA VAL A 693 -9.99 -27.75 -23.30
C VAL A 693 -8.75 -26.88 -23.52
N ASP A 694 -7.64 -27.48 -23.95
CA ASP A 694 -6.47 -26.72 -24.40
C ASP A 694 -6.74 -26.18 -25.81
N LEU A 695 -6.80 -24.86 -25.94
CA LEU A 695 -7.01 -24.18 -27.22
C LEU A 695 -5.71 -23.67 -27.86
N SER A 696 -4.54 -23.88 -27.23
CA SER A 696 -3.28 -23.26 -27.63
C SER A 696 -2.93 -23.52 -29.09
N ASP A 697 -3.01 -24.77 -29.54
CA ASP A 697 -2.68 -25.14 -30.93
C ASP A 697 -3.71 -24.61 -31.94
N VAL A 698 -4.98 -24.56 -31.57
CA VAL A 698 -6.06 -24.05 -32.43
C VAL A 698 -5.93 -22.54 -32.59
N VAL A 699 -5.66 -21.83 -31.49
CA VAL A 699 -5.44 -20.39 -31.48
C VAL A 699 -4.16 -20.04 -32.23
N LEU A 700 -3.05 -20.73 -31.97
CA LEU A 700 -1.78 -20.51 -32.68
C LEU A 700 -1.96 -20.72 -34.20
N LYS A 701 -2.64 -21.78 -34.61
CA LYS A 701 -2.94 -22.01 -36.04
C LYS A 701 -3.76 -20.87 -36.66
N ASN A 702 -4.74 -20.34 -35.94
CA ASN A 702 -5.58 -19.24 -36.43
C ASN A 702 -4.82 -17.91 -36.45
N VAL A 703 -3.99 -17.65 -35.44
CA VAL A 703 -3.07 -16.50 -35.37
C VAL A 703 -2.13 -16.52 -36.57
N ASN A 704 -1.48 -17.66 -36.85
CA ASN A 704 -0.55 -17.80 -37.97
C ASN A 704 -1.23 -17.64 -39.34
N LYS A 705 -2.54 -17.91 -39.43
CA LYS A 705 -3.32 -17.74 -40.65
C LYS A 705 -3.76 -16.28 -40.86
N GLU A 706 -4.17 -15.58 -39.81
CA GLU A 706 -4.68 -14.21 -39.89
C GLU A 706 -3.56 -13.15 -39.83
N ILE A 707 -2.43 -13.47 -39.20
CA ILE A 707 -1.27 -12.58 -39.03
C ILE A 707 0.02 -13.36 -39.38
N PRO A 708 0.26 -13.67 -40.66
CA PRO A 708 1.47 -14.37 -41.06
C PRO A 708 2.73 -13.50 -40.88
N GLU A 709 2.61 -12.18 -41.07
CA GLU A 709 3.67 -11.19 -40.91
C GLU A 709 3.09 -9.86 -40.39
N PHE A 710 3.92 -9.06 -39.72
CA PHE A 710 3.54 -7.73 -39.21
C PHE A 710 4.69 -6.76 -39.48
N ALA A 711 4.42 -5.69 -40.22
CA ALA A 711 5.44 -4.70 -40.57
C ALA A 711 5.61 -3.68 -39.43
N LEU A 712 6.85 -3.48 -38.99
CA LEU A 712 7.21 -2.37 -38.11
C LEU A 712 7.21 -1.07 -38.93
N GLN A 713 6.76 0.04 -38.34
CA GLN A 713 6.92 1.35 -38.98
C GLN A 713 8.41 1.68 -39.12
N SER A 714 8.80 2.23 -40.27
CA SER A 714 10.16 2.72 -40.51
C SER A 714 10.42 3.97 -39.70
N ILE A 715 11.59 4.04 -39.08
CA ILE A 715 12.09 5.25 -38.44
C ILE A 715 12.65 6.15 -39.56
N GLU A 716 12.13 7.37 -39.67
CA GLU A 716 12.64 8.40 -40.60
C GLU A 716 13.86 9.15 -40.05
#